data_AF-A0A7C5X2N1-F1
#
_entry.id   AF-A0A7C5X2N1-F1
#
_cell.length_a   1.000
_cell.length_b   1.000
_cell.length_c   1.000
_cell.angle_alpha   90.00
_cell.angle_beta   90.00
_cell.angle_gamma   90.00
#
_symmetry.space_group_name_H-M   'P 1'
#
loop_
_entity.id
_entity.type
_entity.pdbx_description
1 polymer ?
#
loop_
_entity_poly.entity_id
_entity_poly.type
_entity_poly.pdbx_seq_one_letter_code
_entity_poly.pdbx_strand_id
1 'polypeptide(L)'
;MRKALSLLFIIFSLLAFKNFAFAQQKPEPRGLQPEVAACFVLLNFFGDYKRAVEVGKEAVQMYPNDPNAHRCLGESYHAIGEFKLALEHLKKAESLTSNMEDLMYIYNRIGRIYSDMGYLDRALIYYTGSLSLAKNLGNRVAEAAVLNNIAGIYYRAGELDKALGYYEESLKLQTDEKEKATTYNNIAIIYSSKGNYQKAVEYFQKAIEIHKMSGDDHKVSQWKLNLGDTYRKMKNYEKAEKYLLEGLEGVKKVGDKYLEAIGYQYLGWLYRDKGDKKTAKDYLTRAFNLFKSIGAERDAKDVLSDIQELEKQRVAVYGGVEIGSKGVKAQAYRIGLRGDEFYDLQEVFRESINTTIITGVKETGAFSKDGIEETAQAVKTLIEKLKEKGVPGDNIFVVASSAISSVKNKDELAKRVEELTGYKLEFLTVKDEVLFGIAGAIPPKYFYNSVFVDVGSGNTKIGYLEKVGGSINVRSFEIPYGTVSLTERASKGKDFRKELVEVLNKEVEPVLKREAQKNPAYLNRQNVFLVGGIVWAITTLQKPGQVEEAYVKLSSSDIKNFTLTISKNPDRVLNPDLSKLNPELRDKAKKQIEKVKDVFSMDNLYAGGMLLDSIGKTFNFERRNLIFPRYGNWLVGYVVLRGYLEETEAVKK
;
A
#
# COMPACT_ATOMS: atom_id res chain seq x y z
N MET A 1 -8.63 26.42 16.81
CA MET A 1 -7.28 27.01 17.03
C MET A 1 -6.31 25.85 17.19
N ARG A 2 -5.68 25.37 16.10
CA ARG A 2 -4.31 25.70 15.63
C ARG A 2 -3.26 25.29 16.67
N LYS A 3 -2.37 24.29 16.50
CA LYS A 3 -1.67 23.63 15.37
C LYS A 3 -1.39 22.16 15.81
N ALA A 4 -1.56 21.05 15.10
CA ALA A 4 -1.28 20.61 13.73
C ALA A 4 0.23 20.57 13.34
N LEU A 5 0.71 19.33 13.15
CA LEU A 5 1.81 18.86 12.29
C LEU A 5 3.23 19.42 12.50
N SER A 6 4.13 18.59 13.01
CA SER A 6 5.36 18.12 12.32
C SER A 6 6.30 17.40 13.31
N LEU A 7 6.15 16.09 13.48
CA LEU A 7 7.24 15.25 13.99
C LEU A 7 7.49 14.19 12.91
N LEU A 8 8.13 14.66 11.83
CA LEU A 8 8.75 13.81 10.83
C LEU A 8 9.78 12.92 11.54
N PHE A 9 9.71 11.63 11.23
CA PHE A 9 10.75 10.60 11.35
C PHE A 9 12.16 11.12 11.73
N ILE A 10 12.49 11.06 13.02
CA ILE A 10 13.87 11.05 13.51
C ILE A 10 14.00 9.83 14.43
N ILE A 11 14.08 8.65 13.83
CA ILE A 11 14.68 7.47 14.46
C ILE A 11 15.64 6.90 13.41
N PHE A 12 16.70 7.65 13.10
CA PHE A 12 17.82 7.14 12.31
C PHE A 12 18.88 6.59 13.28
N SER A 13 19.33 5.36 12.99
CA SER A 13 20.58 4.76 13.50
C SER A 13 20.69 4.50 15.01
N LEU A 14 19.97 3.50 15.53
CA LEU A 14 20.33 2.91 16.83
C LEU A 14 21.36 1.76 16.71
N LEU A 15 21.70 1.29 15.50
CA LEU A 15 22.63 0.16 15.30
C LEU A 15 23.81 0.40 14.35
N ALA A 16 23.81 1.48 13.55
CA ALA A 16 25.00 1.89 12.79
C ALA A 16 26.18 2.36 13.69
N PHE A 17 25.98 2.39 15.00
CA PHE A 17 26.93 2.93 15.99
C PHE A 17 27.66 1.84 16.80
N LYS A 18 27.76 0.58 16.31
CA LYS A 18 28.61 -0.43 16.95
C LYS A 18 30.11 -0.08 16.95
N ASN A 19 30.55 0.87 16.09
CA ASN A 19 31.97 1.19 15.89
C ASN A 19 32.37 2.63 16.24
N PHE A 20 31.65 3.31 17.14
CA PHE A 20 32.07 4.65 17.62
C PHE A 20 33.10 4.63 18.74
N ALA A 21 33.53 3.45 19.16
CA ALA A 21 34.36 3.36 20.33
C ALA A 21 35.80 3.76 20.02
N PHE A 22 36.15 4.96 20.48
CA PHE A 22 37.48 5.18 21.04
C PHE A 22 37.62 4.28 22.28
N ALA A 23 38.03 3.04 22.03
CA ALA A 23 38.77 2.27 22.99
C ALA A 23 40.23 2.34 22.58
N GLN A 24 40.87 3.52 22.68
CA GLN A 24 42.31 3.49 22.85
C GLN A 24 42.56 2.76 24.18
N GLN A 25 43.25 1.63 24.04
CA GLN A 25 43.61 0.75 25.14
C GLN A 25 44.66 1.48 25.96
N LYS A 26 44.55 1.37 27.30
CA LYS A 26 45.68 1.66 28.17
C LYS A 26 46.88 0.88 27.60
N PRO A 27 48.07 1.48 27.40
CA PRO A 27 49.26 0.71 27.07
C PRO A 27 49.42 -0.42 28.09
N GLU A 28 49.78 -1.62 27.64
CA GLU A 28 49.79 -2.81 28.49
C GLU A 28 50.48 -2.51 29.83
N PRO A 29 49.81 -2.75 30.97
CA PRO A 29 50.43 -2.57 32.27
C PRO A 29 51.73 -3.38 32.33
N ARG A 30 52.85 -2.76 32.70
CA ARG A 30 54.12 -3.49 32.86
C ARG A 30 54.02 -4.35 34.12
N GLY A 31 54.47 -5.60 34.03
CA GLY A 31 54.50 -6.53 35.18
C GLY A 31 53.18 -7.29 35.41
N LEU A 32 52.38 -7.52 34.38
CA LEU A 32 51.21 -8.40 34.45
C LEU A 32 51.60 -9.87 34.69
N GLN A 33 50.70 -10.61 35.33
CA GLN A 33 50.77 -12.07 35.36
C GLN A 33 50.70 -12.64 33.92
N PRO A 34 51.41 -13.75 33.62
CA PRO A 34 51.52 -14.27 32.25
C PRO A 34 50.17 -14.49 31.55
N GLU A 35 49.17 -14.99 32.26
CA GLU A 35 47.85 -15.33 31.73
C GLU A 35 46.99 -14.07 31.52
N VAL A 36 47.18 -13.05 32.36
CA VAL A 36 46.54 -11.73 32.17
C VAL A 36 47.13 -11.03 30.95
N ALA A 37 48.46 -11.09 30.78
CA ALA A 37 49.13 -10.58 29.58
C ALA A 37 48.69 -11.34 28.32
N ALA A 38 48.66 -12.67 28.36
CA ALA A 38 48.19 -13.50 27.25
C ALA A 38 46.76 -13.17 26.84
N CYS A 39 45.87 -12.93 27.82
CA CYS A 39 44.50 -12.49 27.56
C CYS A 39 44.47 -11.16 26.77
N PHE A 40 45.24 -10.14 27.21
CA PHE A 40 45.29 -8.86 26.49
C PHE A 40 45.91 -8.98 25.11
N VAL A 41 46.92 -9.83 24.94
CA VAL A 41 47.54 -10.07 23.64
C VAL A 41 46.54 -10.68 22.66
N LEU A 42 45.78 -11.69 23.10
CA LEU A 42 44.73 -12.31 22.28
C LEU A 42 43.62 -11.33 21.92
N LEU A 43 43.20 -10.51 22.88
CA LEU A 43 42.17 -9.49 22.70
C LEU A 43 42.62 -8.37 21.74
N ASN A 44 43.82 -7.83 21.93
CA ASN A 44 44.26 -6.57 21.33
C ASN A 44 45.06 -6.75 20.03
N PHE A 45 45.92 -7.78 19.97
CA PHE A 45 46.81 -7.97 18.81
C PHE A 45 46.26 -9.01 17.84
N PHE A 46 45.72 -10.12 18.34
CA PHE A 46 45.23 -11.20 17.47
C PHE A 46 43.74 -11.09 17.15
N GLY A 47 42.96 -10.35 17.95
CA GLY A 47 41.51 -10.27 17.79
C GLY A 47 40.79 -11.62 17.99
N ASP A 48 41.45 -12.57 18.67
CA ASP A 48 40.89 -13.90 18.95
C ASP A 48 40.06 -13.84 20.24
N TYR A 49 38.86 -13.23 20.12
CA TYR A 49 38.02 -12.93 21.27
C TYR A 49 37.53 -14.17 22.01
N LYS A 50 37.32 -15.30 21.33
CA LYS A 50 36.89 -16.55 21.97
C LYS A 50 37.99 -17.11 22.85
N ARG A 51 39.21 -17.18 22.32
CA ARG A 51 40.37 -17.64 23.09
C ARG A 51 40.73 -16.65 24.20
N ALA A 52 40.55 -15.35 23.97
CA ALA A 52 40.71 -14.34 25.02
C ALA A 52 39.70 -14.52 26.17
N VAL A 53 38.47 -15.00 25.92
CA VAL A 53 37.53 -15.37 26.98
C VAL A 53 38.01 -16.61 27.74
N GLU A 54 38.51 -17.63 27.05
CA GLU A 54 39.04 -18.86 27.69
C GLU A 54 40.22 -18.52 28.62
N VAL A 55 41.24 -17.86 28.10
CA VAL A 55 42.42 -17.44 28.87
C VAL A 55 42.05 -16.44 29.96
N GLY A 56 41.09 -15.54 29.70
CA GLY A 56 40.59 -14.60 30.70
C GLY A 56 39.88 -15.29 31.88
N LYS A 57 39.14 -16.39 31.64
CA LYS A 57 38.54 -17.20 32.72
C LYS A 57 39.61 -17.87 33.57
N GLU A 58 40.63 -18.45 32.94
CA GLU A 58 41.78 -19.05 33.64
C GLU A 58 42.51 -18.01 34.49
N ALA A 59 42.78 -16.83 33.92
CA ALA A 59 43.41 -15.72 34.64
C ALA A 59 42.60 -15.27 35.86
N VAL A 60 41.26 -15.19 35.77
CA VAL A 60 40.40 -14.85 36.91
C VAL A 60 40.37 -15.98 37.96
N GLN A 61 40.45 -17.25 37.54
CA GLN A 61 40.53 -18.37 38.50
C GLN A 61 41.84 -18.37 39.29
N MET A 62 42.97 -18.07 38.62
CA MET A 62 44.29 -18.00 39.26
C MET A 62 44.48 -16.72 40.09
N TYR A 63 43.92 -15.61 39.62
CA TYR A 63 44.10 -14.28 40.20
C TYR A 63 42.75 -13.59 40.47
N PRO A 64 41.90 -14.11 41.38
CA PRO A 64 40.53 -13.63 41.58
C PRO A 64 40.42 -12.21 42.16
N ASN A 65 41.53 -11.66 42.67
CA ASN A 65 41.59 -10.29 43.19
C ASN A 65 42.43 -9.36 42.30
N ASP A 66 42.86 -9.82 41.11
CA ASP A 66 43.56 -8.96 40.15
C ASP A 66 42.55 -8.17 39.30
N PRO A 67 42.50 -6.82 39.40
CA PRO A 67 41.60 -6.01 38.60
C PRO A 67 41.85 -6.15 37.09
N ASN A 68 43.07 -6.44 36.64
CA ASN A 68 43.39 -6.61 35.22
C ASN A 68 42.90 -7.94 34.65
N ALA A 69 42.89 -9.01 35.47
CA ALA A 69 42.31 -10.30 35.07
C ALA A 69 40.80 -10.13 34.79
N HIS A 70 40.09 -9.49 35.71
CA HIS A 70 38.68 -9.16 35.56
C HIS A 70 38.43 -8.18 34.40
N ARG A 71 39.27 -7.16 34.23
CA ARG A 71 39.15 -6.20 33.12
C ARG A 71 39.29 -6.90 31.77
N CYS A 72 40.32 -7.73 31.59
CA CYS A 72 40.53 -8.44 30.32
C CYS A 72 39.34 -9.33 29.99
N LEU A 73 38.90 -10.14 30.95
CA LEU A 73 37.75 -11.04 30.74
C LEU A 73 36.47 -10.25 30.42
N GLY A 74 36.23 -9.13 31.10
CA GLY A 74 35.11 -8.25 30.83
C GLY A 74 35.14 -7.64 29.42
N GLU A 75 36.30 -7.17 28.97
CA GLU A 75 36.48 -6.66 27.59
C GLU A 75 36.33 -7.78 26.54
N SER A 76 36.81 -8.99 26.82
CA SER A 76 36.63 -10.17 25.96
C SER A 76 35.16 -10.57 25.82
N TYR A 77 34.40 -10.58 26.93
CA TYR A 77 32.95 -10.81 26.88
C TYR A 77 32.22 -9.72 26.10
N HIS A 78 32.63 -8.46 26.26
CA HIS A 78 32.06 -7.35 25.49
C HIS A 78 32.27 -7.54 23.99
N ALA A 79 33.47 -7.97 23.58
CA ALA A 79 33.81 -8.22 22.18
C ALA A 79 32.96 -9.32 21.52
N ILE A 80 32.55 -10.34 22.28
CA ILE A 80 31.64 -11.40 21.78
C ILE A 80 30.15 -11.11 22.00
N GLY A 81 29.80 -9.94 22.55
CA GLY A 81 28.41 -9.50 22.74
C GLY A 81 27.75 -9.95 24.04
N GLU A 82 28.49 -10.56 24.97
CA GLU A 82 27.99 -11.02 26.27
C GLU A 82 27.97 -9.89 27.32
N PHE A 83 27.13 -8.88 27.08
CA PHE A 83 27.16 -7.61 27.82
C PHE A 83 26.92 -7.73 29.33
N LYS A 84 26.11 -8.70 29.77
CA LYS A 84 25.85 -8.92 31.20
C LYS A 84 27.11 -9.43 31.92
N LEU A 85 27.77 -10.43 31.34
CA LEU A 85 29.02 -10.98 31.87
C LEU A 85 30.14 -9.94 31.81
N ALA A 86 30.19 -9.17 30.72
CA ALA A 86 31.14 -8.06 30.59
C ALA A 86 31.02 -7.05 31.74
N LEU A 87 29.78 -6.62 32.05
CA LEU A 87 29.52 -5.70 33.18
C LEU A 87 29.85 -6.30 34.53
N GLU A 88 29.57 -7.59 34.74
CA GLU A 88 29.90 -8.29 35.99
C GLU A 88 31.40 -8.21 36.28
N HIS A 89 32.23 -8.60 35.31
CA HIS A 89 33.68 -8.59 35.49
C HIS A 89 34.25 -7.18 35.54
N LEU A 90 33.76 -6.22 34.75
CA LEU A 90 34.25 -4.83 34.81
C LEU A 90 33.85 -4.12 36.12
N LYS A 91 32.68 -4.41 36.69
CA LYS A 91 32.31 -3.91 38.03
C LYS A 91 33.15 -4.55 39.13
N LYS A 92 33.54 -5.82 38.95
CA LYS A 92 34.49 -6.45 39.86
C LYS A 92 35.87 -5.77 39.76
N ALA A 93 36.36 -5.50 38.55
CA ALA A 93 37.59 -4.74 38.34
C ALA A 93 37.52 -3.32 38.94
N GLU A 94 36.40 -2.62 38.78
CA GLU A 94 36.11 -1.33 39.43
C GLU A 94 36.26 -1.41 40.95
N SER A 95 35.71 -2.45 41.59
CA SER A 95 35.79 -2.62 43.05
C SER A 95 37.18 -2.99 43.57
N LEU A 96 38.05 -3.54 42.71
CA LEU A 96 39.38 -4.02 43.06
C LEU A 96 40.49 -3.01 42.79
N THR A 97 40.23 -2.00 41.94
CA THR A 97 41.24 -1.00 41.60
C THR A 97 41.25 0.16 42.60
N SER A 98 42.44 0.56 43.03
CA SER A 98 42.69 1.82 43.77
C SER A 98 43.41 2.86 42.91
N ASN A 99 43.77 2.50 41.68
CA ASN A 99 44.50 3.36 40.75
C ASN A 99 43.52 4.21 39.92
N MET A 100 43.66 5.54 39.99
CA MET A 100 42.78 6.49 39.30
C MET A 100 42.84 6.36 37.77
N GLU A 101 43.99 6.02 37.20
CA GLU A 101 44.14 5.80 35.76
C GLU A 101 43.42 4.52 35.31
N ASP A 102 43.56 3.41 36.05
CA ASP A 102 42.81 2.18 35.76
C ASP A 102 41.31 2.38 35.89
N LEU A 103 40.88 3.08 36.95
CA LEU A 103 39.46 3.41 37.18
C LEU A 103 38.89 4.25 36.02
N MET A 104 39.65 5.22 35.51
CA MET A 104 39.28 6.03 34.34
C MET A 104 38.98 5.14 33.12
N TYR A 105 39.85 4.18 32.80
CA TYR A 105 39.63 3.28 31.66
C TYR A 105 38.46 2.32 31.92
N ILE A 106 38.34 1.77 33.13
CA ILE A 106 37.22 0.88 33.50
C ILE A 106 35.88 1.61 33.37
N TYR A 107 35.78 2.86 33.83
CA TYR A 107 34.59 3.68 33.66
C TYR A 107 34.25 3.90 32.18
N ASN A 108 35.23 4.21 31.35
CA ASN A 108 35.00 4.35 29.91
C ASN A 108 34.49 3.04 29.28
N ARG A 109 35.00 1.87 29.71
CA ARG A 109 34.53 0.56 29.23
C ARG A 109 33.12 0.23 29.69
N ILE A 110 32.80 0.48 30.96
CA ILE A 110 31.44 0.27 31.50
C ILE A 110 30.43 1.20 30.79
N GLY A 111 30.81 2.48 30.59
CA GLY A 111 30.00 3.44 29.83
C GLY A 111 29.69 2.95 28.42
N ARG A 112 30.68 2.38 27.72
CA ARG A 112 30.50 1.77 26.40
C ARG A 112 29.50 0.61 26.41
N ILE A 113 29.59 -0.29 27.38
CA ILE A 113 28.65 -1.42 27.46
C ILE A 113 27.24 -0.93 27.74
N TYR A 114 27.05 0.02 28.66
CA TYR A 114 25.72 0.60 28.88
C TYR A 114 25.17 1.30 27.63
N SER A 115 26.02 1.99 26.88
CA SER A 115 25.66 2.59 25.59
C SER A 115 25.22 1.54 24.58
N ASP A 116 25.96 0.43 24.44
CA ASP A 116 25.64 -0.66 23.51
C ASP A 116 24.34 -1.40 23.90
N MET A 117 24.03 -1.45 25.20
CA MET A 117 22.74 -1.96 25.70
C MET A 117 21.58 -0.95 25.59
N GLY A 118 21.85 0.31 25.21
CA GLY A 118 20.85 1.37 25.08
C GLY A 118 20.52 2.13 26.37
N TYR A 119 21.24 1.89 27.48
CA TYR A 119 21.06 2.61 28.75
C TYR A 119 21.86 3.93 28.74
N LEU A 120 21.40 4.90 27.96
CA LEU A 120 22.12 6.16 27.70
C LEU A 120 22.45 6.95 28.97
N ASP A 121 21.52 7.07 29.92
CA ASP A 121 21.75 7.80 31.19
C ASP A 121 22.84 7.15 32.04
N ARG A 122 22.85 5.81 32.09
CA ARG A 122 23.90 5.07 32.81
C ARG A 122 25.25 5.23 32.11
N ALA A 123 25.27 5.18 30.78
CA ALA A 123 26.49 5.43 30.01
C ALA A 123 27.08 6.82 30.31
N LEU A 124 26.23 7.86 30.37
CA LEU A 124 26.66 9.23 30.71
C LEU A 124 27.26 9.33 32.11
N ILE A 125 26.72 8.64 33.11
CA ILE A 125 27.28 8.65 34.47
C ILE A 125 28.73 8.15 34.45
N TYR A 126 28.99 6.98 33.84
CA TYR A 126 30.33 6.41 33.79
C TYR A 126 31.27 7.22 32.88
N TYR A 127 30.80 7.71 31.74
CA TYR A 127 31.63 8.58 30.90
C TYR A 127 31.96 9.90 31.58
N THR A 128 31.04 10.52 32.33
CA THR A 128 31.33 11.74 33.08
C THR A 128 32.35 11.49 34.20
N GLY A 129 32.25 10.35 34.89
CA GLY A 129 33.26 9.91 35.85
C GLY A 129 34.63 9.73 35.21
N SER A 130 34.69 9.06 34.05
CA SER A 130 35.92 8.88 33.28
C SER A 130 36.51 10.21 32.81
N LEU A 131 35.68 11.14 32.32
CA LEU A 131 36.09 12.47 31.88
C LEU A 131 36.70 13.28 33.02
N SER A 132 36.09 13.23 34.21
CA SER A 132 36.60 13.90 35.41
C SER A 132 37.99 13.37 35.80
N LEU A 133 38.17 12.04 35.79
CA LEU A 133 39.46 11.42 36.06
C LEU A 133 40.51 11.78 34.99
N ALA A 134 40.14 11.77 33.71
CA ALA A 134 41.04 12.15 32.62
C ALA A 134 41.55 13.60 32.77
N LYS A 135 40.65 14.53 33.09
CA LYS A 135 40.98 15.94 33.39
C LYS A 135 41.91 16.07 34.59
N ASN A 136 41.60 15.37 35.70
CA ASN A 136 42.42 15.40 36.91
C ASN A 136 43.83 14.84 36.70
N LEU A 137 43.96 13.81 35.86
CA LEU A 137 45.24 13.19 35.52
C LEU A 137 46.00 13.94 34.42
N GLY A 138 45.40 14.97 33.81
CA GLY A 138 45.98 15.68 32.66
C GLY A 138 46.10 14.82 31.39
N ASN A 139 45.35 13.70 31.32
CA ASN A 139 45.41 12.77 30.19
C ASN A 139 44.50 13.26 29.05
N ARG A 140 45.03 14.16 28.21
CA ARG A 140 44.31 14.79 27.09
C ARG A 140 43.79 13.78 26.05
N VAL A 141 44.52 12.68 25.86
CA VAL A 141 44.14 11.62 24.92
C VAL A 141 42.88 10.91 25.42
N ALA A 142 42.87 10.50 26.69
CA ALA A 142 41.69 9.91 27.32
C ALA A 142 40.51 10.90 27.40
N GLU A 143 40.80 12.17 27.69
CA GLU A 143 39.79 13.24 27.69
C GLU A 143 39.10 13.36 26.32
N ALA A 144 39.88 13.45 25.23
CA ALA A 144 39.34 13.51 23.88
C ALA A 144 38.50 12.27 23.53
N ALA A 145 38.98 11.07 23.89
CA ALA A 145 38.26 9.81 23.66
C ALA A 145 36.90 9.77 24.38
N VAL A 146 36.86 10.19 25.65
CA VAL A 146 35.62 10.20 26.44
C VAL A 146 34.64 11.25 25.93
N LEU A 147 35.12 12.44 25.52
CA LEU A 147 34.28 13.47 24.90
C LEU A 147 33.64 12.97 23.60
N ASN A 148 34.37 12.23 22.76
CA ASN A 148 33.80 11.56 21.57
C ASN A 148 32.67 10.58 21.95
N ASN A 149 32.86 9.82 23.03
CA ASN A 149 31.85 8.86 23.49
C ASN A 149 30.60 9.56 24.05
N ILE A 150 30.77 10.64 24.82
CA ILE A 150 29.67 11.49 25.32
C ILE A 150 28.90 12.12 24.16
N ALA A 151 29.61 12.65 23.16
CA ALA A 151 29.00 13.17 21.95
C ALA A 151 28.14 12.12 21.23
N GLY A 152 28.62 10.88 21.16
CA GLY A 152 27.87 9.74 20.63
C GLY A 152 26.57 9.45 21.40
N ILE A 153 26.56 9.63 22.73
CA ILE A 153 25.34 9.51 23.52
C ILE A 153 24.33 10.62 23.17
N TYR A 154 24.77 11.87 23.12
CA TYR A 154 23.89 12.98 22.75
C TYR A 154 23.35 12.86 21.32
N TYR A 155 24.16 12.34 20.40
CA TYR A 155 23.69 12.01 19.05
C TYR A 155 22.56 10.97 19.09
N ARG A 156 22.75 9.87 19.84
CA ARG A 156 21.71 8.82 20.00
C ARG A 156 20.45 9.34 20.69
N ALA A 157 20.57 10.37 21.53
CA ALA A 157 19.45 11.07 22.16
C ALA A 157 18.77 12.11 21.24
N GLY A 158 19.29 12.35 20.03
CA GLY A 158 18.78 13.36 19.10
C GLY A 158 19.22 14.79 19.40
N GLU A 159 20.10 14.99 20.40
CA GLU A 159 20.62 16.30 20.80
C GLU A 159 21.83 16.71 19.95
N LEU A 160 21.58 16.94 18.65
CA LEU A 160 22.62 17.13 17.64
C LEU A 160 23.59 18.28 17.93
N ASP A 161 23.11 19.39 18.51
CA ASP A 161 23.98 20.54 18.86
C ASP A 161 24.90 20.26 20.04
N LYS A 162 24.42 19.53 21.06
CA LYS A 162 25.29 19.09 22.17
C LYS A 162 26.33 18.11 21.67
N ALA A 163 25.92 17.14 20.85
CA ALA A 163 26.84 16.18 20.24
C ALA A 163 27.95 16.89 19.45
N LEU A 164 27.59 17.88 18.63
CA LEU A 164 28.55 18.69 17.89
C LEU A 164 29.54 19.41 18.82
N GLY A 165 29.04 20.05 19.88
CA GLY A 165 29.89 20.75 20.85
C GLY A 165 30.95 19.84 21.50
N TYR A 166 30.56 18.64 21.92
CA TYR A 166 31.49 17.66 22.49
C TYR A 166 32.48 17.09 21.47
N TYR A 167 32.06 16.85 20.22
CA TYR A 167 32.99 16.47 19.16
C TYR A 167 34.00 17.58 18.83
N GLU A 168 33.58 18.85 18.84
CA GLU A 168 34.48 19.99 18.64
C GLU A 168 35.44 20.21 19.82
N GLU A 169 35.00 19.96 21.07
CA GLU A 169 35.88 19.97 22.24
C GLU A 169 36.93 18.86 22.15
N SER A 170 36.50 17.64 21.80
CA SER A 170 37.40 16.50 21.57
C SER A 170 38.44 16.81 20.49
N LEU A 171 38.01 17.37 19.36
CA LEU A 171 38.88 17.70 18.23
C LEU A 171 40.00 18.69 18.61
N LYS A 172 39.74 19.62 19.54
CA LYS A 172 40.74 20.59 20.03
C LYS A 172 41.84 19.95 20.88
N LEU A 173 41.56 18.80 21.48
CA LEU A 173 42.49 18.08 22.34
C LEU A 173 43.37 17.09 21.57
N GLN A 174 42.93 16.66 20.38
CA GLN A 174 43.65 15.73 19.53
C GLN A 174 44.78 16.43 18.77
N THR A 175 46.00 15.92 18.90
CA THR A 175 47.19 16.49 18.23
C THR A 175 47.61 15.68 17.00
N ASP A 176 47.34 14.37 16.98
CA ASP A 176 47.59 13.51 15.81
C ASP A 176 46.43 13.59 14.82
N GLU A 177 46.73 13.93 13.57
CA GLU A 177 45.75 13.97 12.48
C GLU A 177 45.03 12.63 12.28
N LYS A 178 45.72 11.51 12.53
CA LYS A 178 45.11 10.17 12.43
C LYS A 178 43.99 9.98 13.46
N GLU A 179 44.14 10.56 14.66
CA GLU A 179 43.11 10.50 15.70
C GLU A 179 41.89 11.37 15.36
N LYS A 180 42.10 12.48 14.64
CA LYS A 180 41.03 13.41 14.24
C LYS A 180 40.08 12.84 13.19
N ALA A 181 40.52 11.92 12.35
CA ALA A 181 39.73 11.39 11.24
C ALA A 181 38.37 10.80 11.67
N THR A 182 38.36 10.03 12.76
CA THR A 182 37.11 9.48 13.32
C THR A 182 36.19 10.60 13.79
N THR A 183 36.72 11.60 14.48
CA THR A 183 35.95 12.77 14.95
C THR A 183 35.42 13.59 13.78
N TYR A 184 36.18 13.75 12.69
CA TYR A 184 35.69 14.37 11.46
C TYR A 184 34.52 13.61 10.83
N ASN A 185 34.62 12.28 10.70
CA ASN A 185 33.49 11.48 10.22
C ASN A 185 32.25 11.65 11.11
N ASN A 186 32.43 11.72 12.43
CA ASN A 186 31.32 11.87 13.37
C ASN A 186 30.65 13.24 13.24
N ILE A 187 31.45 14.31 13.16
CA ILE A 187 30.97 15.67 12.87
C ILE A 187 30.24 15.71 11.53
N ALA A 188 30.73 15.01 10.51
CA ALA A 188 30.07 14.91 9.21
C ALA A 188 28.68 14.28 9.31
N ILE A 189 28.53 13.21 10.09
CA ILE A 189 27.23 12.58 10.37
C ILE A 189 26.28 13.58 11.04
N ILE A 190 26.75 14.36 12.02
CA ILE A 190 25.93 15.41 12.66
C ILE A 190 25.44 16.42 11.62
N TYR A 191 26.34 16.96 10.79
CA TYR A 191 25.96 17.91 9.75
C TYR A 191 24.98 17.31 8.73
N SER A 192 25.15 16.05 8.35
CA SER A 192 24.23 15.33 7.46
C SER A 192 22.84 15.19 8.09
N SER A 193 22.77 14.82 9.37
CA SER A 193 21.50 14.73 10.12
C SER A 193 20.82 16.09 10.34
N LYS A 194 21.59 17.18 10.43
CA LYS A 194 21.09 18.56 10.47
C LYS A 194 20.66 19.11 9.09
N GLY A 195 20.85 18.35 8.01
CA GLY A 195 20.57 18.79 6.63
C GLY A 195 21.63 19.72 6.03
N ASN A 196 22.74 19.97 6.72
CA ASN A 196 23.87 20.74 6.18
C ASN A 196 24.82 19.80 5.41
N TYR A 197 24.34 19.31 4.27
CA TYR A 197 25.03 18.27 3.52
C TYR A 197 26.38 18.71 2.96
N GLN A 198 26.55 19.99 2.63
CA GLN A 198 27.82 20.49 2.10
C GLN A 198 28.95 20.40 3.14
N LYS A 199 28.69 20.85 4.39
CA LYS A 199 29.65 20.67 5.49
C LYS A 199 29.90 19.19 5.80
N ALA A 200 28.86 18.36 5.74
CA ALA A 200 29.03 16.92 5.91
C ALA A 200 30.00 16.32 4.89
N VAL A 201 29.86 16.68 3.61
CA VAL A 201 30.77 16.25 2.54
C VAL A 201 32.21 16.66 2.83
N GLU A 202 32.45 17.92 3.21
CA GLU A 202 33.79 18.42 3.54
C GLU A 202 34.46 17.60 4.66
N TYR A 203 33.73 17.33 5.74
CA TYR A 203 34.26 16.56 6.87
C TYR A 203 34.45 15.07 6.55
N PHE A 204 33.53 14.44 5.79
CA PHE A 204 33.74 13.07 5.31
C PHE A 204 34.97 12.96 4.41
N GLN A 205 35.20 13.92 3.51
CA GLN A 205 36.37 13.94 2.64
C GLN A 205 37.67 14.06 3.43
N LYS A 206 37.73 14.97 4.42
CA LYS A 206 38.89 15.08 5.34
C LYS A 206 39.18 13.77 6.06
N ALA A 207 38.15 13.11 6.61
CA ALA A 207 38.30 11.82 7.27
C ALA A 207 38.89 10.77 6.31
N ILE A 208 38.28 10.62 5.13
CA ILE A 208 38.70 9.65 4.11
C ILE A 208 40.14 9.88 3.63
N GLU A 209 40.55 11.14 3.43
CA GLU A 209 41.90 11.49 2.97
C GLU A 209 42.96 11.08 3.99
N ILE A 210 42.75 11.40 5.29
CA ILE A 210 43.67 11.06 6.37
C ILE A 210 43.87 9.53 6.47
N HIS A 211 42.80 8.74 6.43
CA HIS A 211 42.92 7.29 6.60
C HIS A 211 43.42 6.57 5.33
N LYS A 212 43.19 7.11 4.15
CA LYS A 212 43.76 6.58 2.90
C LYS A 212 45.29 6.58 2.93
N MET A 213 45.90 7.59 3.57
CA MET A 213 47.35 7.64 3.77
C MET A 213 47.87 6.60 4.77
N SER A 214 47.00 6.08 5.65
CA SER A 214 47.36 5.12 6.70
C SER A 214 47.08 3.64 6.38
N GLY A 215 46.45 3.35 5.23
CA GLY A 215 46.16 1.97 4.78
C GLY A 215 44.98 1.26 5.48
N ASP A 216 44.09 1.99 6.19
CA ASP A 216 42.91 1.43 6.85
C ASP A 216 41.72 1.39 5.88
N ASP A 217 41.74 0.42 4.97
CA ASP A 217 40.74 0.27 3.89
C ASP A 217 39.32 -0.01 4.42
N HIS A 218 39.19 -0.56 5.63
CA HIS A 218 37.89 -0.85 6.25
C HIS A 218 37.13 0.42 6.62
N LYS A 219 37.74 1.34 7.37
CA LYS A 219 37.10 2.62 7.75
C LYS A 219 36.84 3.51 6.55
N VAL A 220 37.78 3.58 5.60
CA VAL A 220 37.60 4.34 4.36
C VAL A 220 36.35 3.88 3.62
N SER A 221 36.11 2.57 3.56
CA SER A 221 34.94 2.00 2.88
C SER A 221 33.63 2.35 3.59
N GLN A 222 33.60 2.29 4.92
CA GLN A 222 32.45 2.73 5.71
C GLN A 222 32.13 4.22 5.48
N TRP A 223 33.15 5.08 5.51
CA TRP A 223 32.95 6.53 5.35
C TRP A 223 32.52 6.89 3.93
N LYS A 224 32.95 6.12 2.92
CA LYS A 224 32.40 6.23 1.55
C LYS A 224 30.91 5.90 1.49
N LEU A 225 30.43 4.89 2.22
CA LEU A 225 28.99 4.59 2.31
C LEU A 225 28.22 5.80 2.90
N ASN A 226 28.71 6.39 4.00
CA ASN A 226 28.09 7.57 4.61
C ASN A 226 28.11 8.80 3.68
N LEU A 227 29.21 8.99 2.95
CA LEU A 227 29.34 10.05 1.96
C LEU A 227 28.36 9.85 0.80
N GLY A 228 28.22 8.61 0.32
CA GLY A 228 27.27 8.23 -0.71
C GLY A 228 25.83 8.50 -0.30
N ASP A 229 25.44 8.13 0.93
CA ASP A 229 24.11 8.46 1.49
C ASP A 229 23.88 9.97 1.63
N THR A 230 24.93 10.73 1.96
CA THR A 230 24.85 12.20 2.03
C THR A 230 24.62 12.80 0.64
N TYR A 231 25.32 12.32 -0.40
CA TYR A 231 25.05 12.72 -1.78
C TYR A 231 23.65 12.31 -2.25
N ARG A 232 23.13 11.16 -1.81
CA ARG A 232 21.73 10.75 -2.07
C ARG A 232 20.76 11.77 -1.49
N LYS A 233 20.95 12.19 -0.23
CA LYS A 233 20.13 13.22 0.43
C LYS A 233 20.22 14.59 -0.27
N MET A 234 21.37 14.90 -0.88
CA MET A 234 21.54 16.09 -1.75
C MET A 234 20.89 15.95 -3.14
N LYS A 235 20.31 14.78 -3.46
CA LYS A 235 19.81 14.41 -4.80
C LYS A 235 20.88 14.40 -5.89
N ASN A 236 22.16 14.31 -5.51
CA ASN A 236 23.25 14.08 -6.46
C ASN A 236 23.44 12.56 -6.62
N TYR A 237 22.54 11.95 -7.40
CA TYR A 237 22.45 10.50 -7.52
C TYR A 237 23.68 9.86 -8.20
N GLU A 238 24.37 10.57 -9.10
CA GLU A 238 25.59 10.09 -9.75
C GLU A 238 26.74 9.91 -8.75
N LYS A 239 27.01 10.93 -7.91
CA LYS A 239 28.03 10.81 -6.87
C LYS A 239 27.61 9.84 -5.79
N ALA A 240 26.33 9.81 -5.41
CA ALA A 240 25.80 8.86 -4.45
C ALA A 240 26.09 7.42 -4.89
N GLU A 241 25.72 7.08 -6.12
CA GLU A 241 25.92 5.75 -6.69
C GLU A 241 27.40 5.36 -6.70
N LYS A 242 28.27 6.26 -7.17
CA LYS A 242 29.72 6.05 -7.19
C LYS A 242 30.26 5.70 -5.81
N TYR A 243 30.02 6.55 -4.80
CA TYR A 243 30.59 6.34 -3.47
C TYR A 243 29.96 5.15 -2.73
N LEU A 244 28.66 4.88 -2.93
CA LEU A 244 28.01 3.69 -2.37
C LEU A 244 28.58 2.39 -2.94
N LEU A 245 28.82 2.33 -4.26
CA LEU A 245 29.42 1.16 -4.89
C LEU A 245 30.89 0.96 -4.47
N GLU A 246 31.69 2.02 -4.45
CA GLU A 246 33.08 1.95 -3.98
C GLU A 246 33.17 1.52 -2.51
N GLY A 247 32.29 2.04 -1.64
CA GLY A 247 32.21 1.65 -0.24
C GLY A 247 31.78 0.19 -0.07
N LEU A 248 30.76 -0.25 -0.83
CA LEU A 248 30.26 -1.62 -0.80
C LEU A 248 31.33 -2.63 -1.24
N GLU A 249 32.11 -2.30 -2.27
CA GLU A 249 33.21 -3.15 -2.74
C GLU A 249 34.28 -3.32 -1.67
N GLY A 250 34.66 -2.24 -1.00
CA GLY A 250 35.69 -2.28 0.04
C GLY A 250 35.26 -3.07 1.28
N VAL A 251 34.03 -2.88 1.77
CA VAL A 251 33.53 -3.66 2.93
C VAL A 251 33.37 -5.15 2.61
N LYS A 252 33.04 -5.49 1.35
CA LYS A 252 33.03 -6.88 0.87
C LYS A 252 34.41 -7.53 0.89
N LYS A 253 35.45 -6.81 0.48
CA LYS A 253 36.84 -7.29 0.49
C LYS A 253 37.31 -7.63 1.91
N VAL A 254 36.90 -6.82 2.89
CA VAL A 254 37.23 -7.03 4.31
C VAL A 254 36.36 -8.13 4.95
N GLY A 255 35.24 -8.50 4.31
CA GLY A 255 34.32 -9.51 4.83
C GLY A 255 33.36 -9.00 5.92
N ASP A 256 33.21 -7.68 6.07
CA ASP A 256 32.27 -7.10 7.04
C ASP A 256 30.83 -7.21 6.51
N LYS A 257 30.13 -8.25 6.96
CA LYS A 257 28.76 -8.54 6.54
C LYS A 257 27.74 -7.51 7.02
N TYR A 258 27.99 -6.83 8.13
CA TYR A 258 27.07 -5.80 8.60
C TYR A 258 27.14 -4.57 7.71
N LEU A 259 28.35 -4.09 7.41
CA LEU A 259 28.52 -2.94 6.51
C LEU A 259 28.17 -3.28 5.05
N GLU A 260 28.36 -4.52 4.61
CA GLU A 260 27.84 -5.01 3.33
C GLU A 260 26.31 -4.85 3.25
N ALA A 261 25.58 -5.21 4.32
CA ALA A 261 24.13 -5.07 4.38
C ALA A 261 23.69 -3.59 4.35
N ILE A 262 24.38 -2.73 5.08
CA ILE A 262 24.17 -1.27 5.06
C ILE A 262 24.40 -0.70 3.65
N GLY A 263 25.45 -1.12 2.95
CA GLY A 263 25.73 -0.68 1.58
C GLY A 263 24.59 -1.06 0.62
N TYR A 264 24.07 -2.28 0.72
CA TYR A 264 22.88 -2.67 -0.04
C TYR A 264 21.63 -1.85 0.34
N GLN A 265 21.41 -1.57 1.63
CA GLN A 265 20.28 -0.76 2.07
C GLN A 265 20.33 0.66 1.48
N TYR A 266 21.51 1.29 1.50
CA TYR A 266 21.69 2.64 0.95
C TYR A 266 21.53 2.68 -0.57
N LEU A 267 21.98 1.64 -1.29
CA LEU A 267 21.68 1.50 -2.72
C LEU A 267 20.18 1.30 -2.96
N GLY A 268 19.51 0.51 -2.12
CA GLY A 268 18.06 0.34 -2.14
C GLY A 268 17.31 1.67 -2.02
N TRP A 269 17.70 2.51 -1.04
CA TRP A 269 17.16 3.86 -0.89
C TRP A 269 17.50 4.78 -2.06
N LEU A 270 18.72 4.71 -2.60
CA LEU A 270 19.11 5.49 -3.77
C LEU A 270 18.21 5.16 -4.97
N TYR A 271 18.01 3.89 -5.28
CA TYR A 271 17.18 3.48 -6.42
C TYR A 271 15.70 3.76 -6.19
N ARG A 272 15.21 3.69 -4.93
CA ARG A 272 13.89 4.19 -4.56
C ARG A 272 13.75 5.67 -4.90
N ASP A 273 14.72 6.48 -4.49
CA ASP A 273 14.71 7.94 -4.70
C ASP A 273 14.89 8.32 -6.18
N LYS A 274 15.50 7.44 -7.00
CA LYS A 274 15.56 7.53 -8.48
C LYS A 274 14.25 7.08 -9.17
N GLY A 275 13.30 6.48 -8.44
CA GLY A 275 12.04 5.95 -8.96
C GLY A 275 12.11 4.53 -9.53
N ASP A 276 13.28 3.88 -9.51
CA ASP A 276 13.44 2.50 -9.97
C ASP A 276 13.11 1.52 -8.83
N LYS A 277 11.80 1.26 -8.67
CA LYS A 277 11.28 0.37 -7.63
C LYS A 277 11.79 -1.07 -7.73
N LYS A 278 12.08 -1.55 -8.94
CA LYS A 278 12.54 -2.93 -9.16
C LYS A 278 13.94 -3.10 -8.61
N THR A 279 14.86 -2.21 -8.99
CA THR A 279 16.24 -2.25 -8.50
C THR A 279 16.32 -1.92 -7.01
N ALA A 280 15.49 -0.99 -6.53
CA ALA A 280 15.37 -0.69 -5.10
C ALA A 280 15.00 -1.94 -4.28
N LYS A 281 13.97 -2.67 -4.73
CA LYS A 281 13.53 -3.90 -4.06
C LYS A 281 14.61 -4.98 -4.07
N ASP A 282 15.34 -5.15 -5.17
CA ASP A 282 16.44 -6.13 -5.24
C ASP A 282 17.52 -5.83 -4.18
N TYR A 283 18.00 -4.59 -4.12
CA TYR A 283 19.01 -4.18 -3.15
C TYR A 283 18.52 -4.28 -1.69
N LEU A 284 17.30 -3.82 -1.40
CA LEU A 284 16.73 -3.97 -0.05
C LEU A 284 16.53 -5.44 0.33
N THR A 285 16.16 -6.30 -0.61
CA THR A 285 16.05 -7.76 -0.35
C THR A 285 17.40 -8.36 0.02
N ARG A 286 18.48 -7.96 -0.67
CA ARG A 286 19.85 -8.39 -0.33
C ARG A 286 20.25 -7.90 1.06
N ALA A 287 19.96 -6.64 1.40
CA ALA A 287 20.21 -6.09 2.72
C ALA A 287 19.45 -6.85 3.81
N PHE A 288 18.15 -7.10 3.61
CA PHE A 288 17.29 -7.85 4.53
C PHE A 288 17.85 -9.25 4.81
N ASN A 289 18.14 -10.02 3.76
CA ASN A 289 18.66 -11.38 3.90
C ASN A 289 19.98 -11.40 4.64
N LEU A 290 20.85 -10.43 4.38
CA LEU A 290 22.16 -10.35 5.04
C LEU A 290 22.02 -9.96 6.51
N PHE A 291 21.22 -8.94 6.85
CA PHE A 291 20.92 -8.60 8.25
C PHE A 291 20.32 -9.78 9.01
N LYS A 292 19.40 -10.53 8.37
CA LYS A 292 18.82 -11.73 8.95
C LYS A 292 19.87 -12.81 9.23
N SER A 293 20.78 -13.04 8.28
CA SER A 293 21.82 -14.08 8.41
C SER A 293 22.82 -13.82 9.54
N ILE A 294 23.06 -12.53 9.86
CA ILE A 294 23.99 -12.13 10.93
C ILE A 294 23.28 -11.83 12.26
N GLY A 295 21.97 -12.11 12.36
CA GLY A 295 21.19 -11.89 13.58
C GLY A 295 20.88 -10.42 13.90
N ALA A 296 21.02 -9.51 12.94
CA ALA A 296 20.67 -8.09 13.08
C ALA A 296 19.16 -7.87 12.87
N GLU A 297 18.35 -8.46 13.76
CA GLU A 297 16.89 -8.56 13.61
C GLU A 297 16.17 -7.21 13.50
N ARG A 298 16.67 -6.19 14.21
CA ARG A 298 16.08 -4.85 14.14
C ARG A 298 16.32 -4.19 12.79
N ASP A 299 17.56 -4.22 12.29
CA ASP A 299 17.89 -3.67 10.97
C ASP A 299 17.16 -4.45 9.87
N ALA A 300 17.04 -5.78 10.00
CA ALA A 300 16.23 -6.60 9.10
C ALA A 300 14.75 -6.15 9.11
N LYS A 301 14.17 -5.88 10.28
CA LYS A 301 12.80 -5.37 10.39
C LYS A 301 12.65 -3.99 9.74
N ASP A 302 13.62 -3.10 9.92
CA ASP A 302 13.60 -1.76 9.34
C ASP A 302 13.63 -1.85 7.80
N VAL A 303 14.54 -2.65 7.24
CA VAL A 303 14.60 -2.90 5.78
C VAL A 303 13.34 -3.59 5.26
N LEU A 304 12.74 -4.51 6.02
CA LEU A 304 11.47 -5.13 5.66
C LEU A 304 10.34 -4.08 5.56
N SER A 305 10.33 -3.08 6.45
CA SER A 305 9.39 -1.97 6.36
C SER A 305 9.60 -1.16 5.07
N ASP A 306 10.85 -0.90 4.69
CA ASP A 306 11.17 -0.22 3.42
C ASP A 306 10.67 -1.01 2.20
N ILE A 307 10.84 -2.34 2.20
CA ILE A 307 10.33 -3.24 1.15
C ILE A 307 8.80 -3.19 1.12
N GLN A 308 8.16 -3.29 2.28
CA GLN A 308 6.69 -3.21 2.36
C GLN A 308 6.16 -1.86 1.88
N GLU A 309 6.85 -0.75 2.14
CA GLU A 309 6.47 0.56 1.63
C GLU A 309 6.61 0.66 0.10
N LEU A 310 7.67 0.06 -0.47
CA LEU A 310 7.77 -0.09 -1.92
C LEU A 310 6.65 -0.93 -2.52
N GLU A 311 6.16 -1.91 -1.76
CA GLU A 311 5.10 -2.87 -2.16
C GLU A 311 3.69 -2.43 -1.78
N LYS A 312 3.52 -1.41 -0.94
CA LYS A 312 2.22 -0.86 -0.55
C LYS A 312 1.51 -0.35 -1.80
N GLN A 313 0.68 -1.22 -2.34
CA GLN A 313 -0.35 -0.88 -3.30
C GLN A 313 -1.24 0.17 -2.65
N ARG A 314 -1.49 1.30 -3.32
CA ARG A 314 -2.62 2.16 -2.96
C ARG A 314 -3.89 1.35 -3.23
N VAL A 315 -4.34 0.64 -2.21
CA VAL A 315 -5.64 -0.02 -2.21
C VAL A 315 -6.64 1.00 -1.73
N ALA A 316 -7.21 1.75 -2.67
CA ALA A 316 -8.22 2.74 -2.38
C ALA A 316 -9.61 2.09 -2.48
N VAL A 317 -10.50 2.52 -1.58
CA VAL A 317 -11.91 2.16 -1.62
C VAL A 317 -12.64 3.31 -2.30
N TYR A 318 -13.44 2.99 -3.31
CA TYR A 318 -14.24 3.95 -4.06
C TYR A 318 -15.72 3.59 -3.97
N GLY A 319 -16.57 4.62 -3.92
CA GLY A 319 -18.01 4.50 -3.80
C GLY A 319 -18.72 5.20 -4.95
N GLY A 320 -19.81 4.61 -5.42
CA GLY A 320 -20.72 5.22 -6.39
C GLY A 320 -22.14 5.25 -5.85
N VAL A 321 -22.83 6.37 -6.02
CA VAL A 321 -24.26 6.53 -5.75
C VAL A 321 -24.97 6.90 -7.05
N GLU A 322 -25.87 6.02 -7.50
CA GLU A 322 -26.66 6.13 -8.72
C GLU A 322 -28.10 6.53 -8.38
N ILE A 323 -28.63 7.56 -9.04
CA ILE A 323 -30.06 7.87 -9.09
C ILE A 323 -30.62 7.30 -10.40
N GLY A 324 -31.51 6.31 -10.30
CA GLY A 324 -32.21 5.70 -11.43
C GLY A 324 -33.72 5.83 -11.31
N SER A 325 -34.46 5.23 -12.25
CA SER A 325 -35.92 5.33 -12.30
C SER A 325 -36.64 4.71 -11.11
N LYS A 326 -36.04 3.71 -10.44
CA LYS A 326 -36.64 3.04 -9.27
C LYS A 326 -36.26 3.72 -7.95
N GLY A 327 -35.23 4.54 -7.95
CA GLY A 327 -34.67 5.18 -6.76
C GLY A 327 -33.16 5.25 -6.78
N VAL A 328 -32.56 5.26 -5.59
CA VAL A 328 -31.12 5.50 -5.40
C VAL A 328 -30.42 4.22 -5.01
N LYS A 329 -29.26 3.94 -5.61
CA LYS A 329 -28.44 2.76 -5.35
C LYS A 329 -27.03 3.19 -5.01
N ALA A 330 -26.41 2.57 -4.02
CA ALA A 330 -25.03 2.79 -3.68
C ALA A 330 -24.22 1.49 -3.72
N GLN A 331 -22.99 1.58 -4.20
CA GLN A 331 -22.03 0.49 -4.22
C GLN A 331 -20.65 1.01 -3.83
N ALA A 332 -19.85 0.19 -3.16
CA ALA A 332 -18.43 0.49 -2.97
C ALA A 332 -17.56 -0.72 -3.24
N TYR A 333 -16.37 -0.42 -3.75
CA TYR A 333 -15.39 -1.39 -4.16
C TYR A 333 -14.01 -1.00 -3.65
N ARG A 334 -13.30 -2.00 -3.14
CA ARG A 334 -11.86 -1.93 -2.90
C ARG A 334 -11.17 -2.27 -4.22
N ILE A 335 -10.32 -1.36 -4.70
CA ILE A 335 -9.60 -1.50 -5.97
C ILE A 335 -8.11 -1.62 -5.66
N GLY A 336 -7.49 -2.72 -6.08
CA GLY A 336 -6.05 -2.93 -6.03
C GLY A 336 -5.44 -3.00 -7.43
N LEU A 337 -4.30 -2.34 -7.66
CA LEU A 337 -3.56 -2.42 -8.93
C LEU A 337 -2.60 -3.61 -8.92
N ARG A 338 -2.81 -4.58 -9.80
CA ARG A 338 -1.82 -5.62 -10.13
C ARG A 338 -1.02 -5.14 -11.35
N GLY A 339 0.31 -5.23 -11.30
CA GLY A 339 1.28 -4.54 -12.17
C GLY A 339 1.26 -4.85 -13.68
N ASP A 340 0.14 -5.32 -14.21
CA ASP A 340 0.00 -5.92 -15.52
C ASP A 340 -1.48 -5.97 -15.95
N GLU A 341 -2.14 -4.80 -15.95
CA GLU A 341 -3.45 -4.51 -16.60
C GLU A 341 -4.72 -5.09 -15.95
N PHE A 342 -4.62 -5.71 -14.77
CA PHE A 342 -5.78 -6.23 -14.05
C PHE A 342 -5.97 -5.57 -12.68
N TYR A 343 -7.22 -5.20 -12.40
CA TYR A 343 -7.65 -4.75 -11.08
C TYR A 343 -8.06 -5.95 -10.24
N ASP A 344 -7.65 -5.95 -8.97
CA ASP A 344 -8.38 -6.72 -7.96
C ASP A 344 -9.56 -5.87 -7.49
N LEU A 345 -10.78 -6.41 -7.62
CA LEU A 345 -12.02 -5.71 -7.32
C LEU A 345 -12.79 -6.51 -6.26
N GLN A 346 -12.94 -5.93 -5.07
CA GLN A 346 -13.73 -6.52 -4.01
C GLN A 346 -14.91 -5.60 -3.64
N GLU A 347 -16.15 -6.08 -3.81
CA GLU A 347 -17.33 -5.36 -3.34
C GLU A 347 -17.33 -5.32 -1.80
N VAL A 348 -17.41 -4.11 -1.23
CA VAL A 348 -17.45 -3.90 0.23
C VAL A 348 -18.81 -3.43 0.72
N PHE A 349 -19.64 -2.89 -0.18
CA PHE A 349 -20.96 -2.38 0.15
C PHE A 349 -21.89 -2.36 -1.07
N ARG A 350 -23.17 -2.65 -0.83
CA ARG A 350 -24.26 -2.48 -1.80
C ARG A 350 -25.57 -2.26 -1.07
N GLU A 351 -26.28 -1.20 -1.42
CA GLU A 351 -27.62 -0.92 -0.90
C GLU A 351 -28.45 -0.12 -1.93
N SER A 352 -29.77 -0.17 -1.81
CA SER A 352 -30.69 0.62 -2.63
C SER A 352 -31.90 1.09 -1.82
N ILE A 353 -32.36 2.30 -2.09
CA ILE A 353 -33.55 2.92 -1.52
C ILE A 353 -34.49 3.26 -2.68
N ASN A 354 -35.70 2.68 -2.69
CA ASN A 354 -36.71 3.04 -3.69
C ASN A 354 -37.23 4.46 -3.43
N THR A 355 -37.57 5.19 -4.50
CA THR A 355 -38.11 6.55 -4.39
C THR A 355 -39.18 6.77 -5.46
N THR A 356 -39.96 7.84 -5.30
CA THR A 356 -41.02 8.23 -6.23
C THR A 356 -40.55 9.18 -7.34
N ILE A 357 -39.24 9.27 -7.62
CA ILE A 357 -38.67 10.27 -8.54
C ILE A 357 -39.33 10.29 -9.93
N ILE A 358 -39.75 9.15 -10.48
CA ILE A 358 -40.39 9.08 -11.80
C ILE A 358 -41.91 9.28 -11.78
N THR A 359 -42.53 9.32 -10.61
CA THR A 359 -43.99 9.39 -10.46
C THR A 359 -44.49 10.71 -11.04
N GLY A 360 -45.41 10.65 -12.02
CA GLY A 360 -45.98 11.82 -12.68
C GLY A 360 -45.11 12.46 -13.77
N VAL A 361 -43.88 11.98 -13.97
CA VAL A 361 -42.97 12.52 -15.00
C VAL A 361 -43.51 12.28 -16.41
N LYS A 362 -44.21 11.16 -16.63
CA LYS A 362 -44.77 10.84 -17.96
C LYS A 362 -45.87 11.82 -18.36
N GLU A 363 -46.65 12.28 -17.40
CA GLU A 363 -47.78 13.19 -17.58
C GLU A 363 -47.32 14.65 -17.66
N THR A 364 -46.34 15.04 -16.84
CA THR A 364 -45.93 16.44 -16.67
C THR A 364 -44.63 16.80 -17.39
N GLY A 365 -43.79 15.80 -17.70
CA GLY A 365 -42.43 15.98 -18.20
C GLY A 365 -41.43 16.48 -17.13
N ALA A 366 -41.82 16.53 -15.86
CA ALA A 366 -41.03 17.07 -14.76
C ALA A 366 -41.12 16.18 -13.50
N PHE A 367 -40.07 16.19 -12.68
CA PHE A 367 -40.08 15.60 -11.35
C PHE A 367 -41.00 16.39 -10.42
N SER A 368 -41.70 15.69 -9.53
CA SER A 368 -42.43 16.34 -8.43
C SER A 368 -41.46 16.89 -7.38
N LYS A 369 -41.89 17.91 -6.62
CA LYS A 369 -41.09 18.47 -5.52
C LYS A 369 -40.79 17.41 -4.45
N ASP A 370 -41.80 16.62 -4.10
CA ASP A 370 -41.66 15.54 -3.11
C ASP A 370 -40.71 14.46 -3.60
N GLY A 371 -40.76 14.10 -4.89
CA GLY A 371 -39.84 13.14 -5.49
C GLY A 371 -38.38 13.63 -5.46
N ILE A 372 -38.15 14.92 -5.76
CA ILE A 372 -36.81 15.53 -5.66
C ILE A 372 -36.29 15.46 -4.22
N GLU A 373 -37.09 15.87 -3.23
CA GLU A 373 -36.70 15.89 -1.82
C GLU A 373 -36.41 14.48 -1.29
N GLU A 374 -37.32 13.54 -1.53
CA GLU A 374 -37.17 12.13 -1.14
C GLU A 374 -35.90 11.52 -1.72
N THR A 375 -35.65 11.73 -3.03
CA THR A 375 -34.45 11.22 -3.70
C THR A 375 -33.18 11.84 -3.15
N ALA A 376 -33.14 13.15 -2.93
CA ALA A 376 -31.96 13.80 -2.39
C ALA A 376 -31.64 13.33 -0.96
N GLN A 377 -32.67 13.09 -0.14
CA GLN A 377 -32.51 12.50 1.19
C GLN A 377 -32.03 11.04 1.13
N ALA A 378 -32.51 10.25 0.16
CA ALA A 378 -32.01 8.89 -0.07
C ALA A 378 -30.53 8.88 -0.49
N VAL A 379 -30.10 9.81 -1.35
CA VAL A 379 -28.67 10.00 -1.70
C VAL A 379 -27.84 10.30 -0.45
N LYS A 380 -28.27 11.27 0.37
CA LYS A 380 -27.59 11.64 1.61
C LYS A 380 -27.38 10.43 2.53
N THR A 381 -28.45 9.67 2.79
CA THR A 381 -28.42 8.47 3.63
C THR A 381 -27.41 7.45 3.12
N LEU A 382 -27.38 7.21 1.80
CA LEU A 382 -26.46 6.23 1.21
C LEU A 382 -24.99 6.72 1.21
N ILE A 383 -24.74 8.02 1.07
CA ILE A 383 -23.39 8.60 1.22
C ILE A 383 -22.87 8.43 2.64
N GLU A 384 -23.71 8.68 3.65
CA GLU A 384 -23.34 8.49 5.06
C GLU A 384 -22.95 7.02 5.32
N LYS A 385 -23.73 6.07 4.81
CA LYS A 385 -23.40 4.64 4.90
C LYS A 385 -22.10 4.28 4.17
N LEU A 386 -21.83 4.86 3.01
CA LEU A 386 -20.55 4.66 2.31
C LEU A 386 -19.37 5.13 3.16
N LYS A 387 -19.49 6.29 3.81
CA LYS A 387 -18.48 6.82 4.73
C LYS A 387 -18.27 5.92 5.94
N GLU A 388 -19.35 5.39 6.52
CA GLU A 388 -19.28 4.39 7.61
C GLU A 388 -18.58 3.09 7.19
N LYS A 389 -18.65 2.72 5.91
CA LYS A 389 -17.91 1.59 5.32
C LYS A 389 -16.46 1.93 4.94
N GLY A 390 -15.97 3.11 5.32
CA GLY A 390 -14.59 3.52 5.14
C GLY A 390 -14.26 4.02 3.74
N VAL A 391 -15.27 4.42 2.95
CA VAL A 391 -15.03 5.10 1.67
C VAL A 391 -14.66 6.56 1.97
N PRO A 392 -13.46 7.05 1.58
CA PRO A 392 -13.09 8.45 1.72
C PRO A 392 -14.09 9.36 1.01
N GLY A 393 -14.38 10.52 1.58
CA GLY A 393 -15.37 11.45 1.01
C GLY A 393 -15.07 11.84 -0.44
N ASP A 394 -13.81 12.09 -0.77
CA ASP A 394 -13.37 12.46 -2.11
C ASP A 394 -13.46 11.30 -3.12
N ASN A 395 -13.60 10.07 -2.63
CA ASN A 395 -13.71 8.85 -3.45
C ASN A 395 -15.17 8.40 -3.65
N ILE A 396 -16.15 9.24 -3.28
CA ILE A 396 -17.58 8.99 -3.50
C ILE A 396 -18.04 9.80 -4.69
N PHE A 397 -18.61 9.11 -5.68
CA PHE A 397 -19.16 9.75 -6.87
C PHE A 397 -20.68 9.63 -6.90
N VAL A 398 -21.37 10.70 -7.29
CA VAL A 398 -22.84 10.75 -7.35
C VAL A 398 -23.28 11.03 -8.78
N VAL A 399 -24.11 10.15 -9.33
CA VAL A 399 -24.48 10.13 -10.75
C VAL A 399 -25.96 9.84 -10.94
N ALA A 400 -26.55 10.38 -12.00
CA ALA A 400 -27.91 10.11 -12.42
C ALA A 400 -27.91 9.35 -13.76
N SER A 401 -28.71 8.28 -13.83
CA SER A 401 -28.84 7.42 -15.01
C SER A 401 -29.37 8.19 -16.22
N SER A 402 -29.06 7.69 -17.42
CA SER A 402 -29.60 8.23 -18.67
C SER A 402 -31.14 8.21 -18.73
N ALA A 403 -31.77 7.32 -17.96
CA ALA A 403 -33.23 7.19 -17.91
C ALA A 403 -33.94 8.43 -17.37
N ILE A 404 -33.24 9.28 -16.62
CA ILE A 404 -33.79 10.48 -15.98
C ILE A 404 -33.11 11.77 -16.46
N SER A 405 -32.14 11.66 -17.37
CA SER A 405 -31.33 12.80 -17.82
C SER A 405 -32.02 13.73 -18.81
N SER A 406 -33.19 13.34 -19.33
CA SER A 406 -34.02 14.11 -20.27
C SER A 406 -35.18 14.88 -19.60
N VAL A 407 -35.38 14.71 -18.29
CA VAL A 407 -36.48 15.36 -17.55
C VAL A 407 -36.24 16.87 -17.44
N LYS A 408 -37.30 17.68 -17.63
CA LYS A 408 -37.19 19.14 -17.83
C LYS A 408 -36.52 19.87 -16.65
N ASN A 409 -36.84 19.49 -15.42
CA ASN A 409 -36.35 20.15 -14.19
C ASN A 409 -35.25 19.36 -13.48
N LYS A 410 -34.42 18.61 -14.22
CA LYS A 410 -33.32 17.83 -13.65
C LYS A 410 -32.29 18.65 -12.88
N ASP A 411 -32.11 19.92 -13.24
CA ASP A 411 -31.18 20.82 -12.56
C ASP A 411 -31.66 21.17 -11.15
N GLU A 412 -32.98 21.12 -10.88
CA GLU A 412 -33.53 21.28 -9.53
C GLU A 412 -33.12 20.09 -8.64
N LEU A 413 -33.17 18.87 -9.18
CA LEU A 413 -32.68 17.67 -8.49
C LEU A 413 -31.18 17.77 -8.19
N ALA A 414 -30.37 18.15 -9.19
CA ALA A 414 -28.93 18.29 -9.02
C ALA A 414 -28.57 19.32 -7.94
N LYS A 415 -29.21 20.49 -7.99
CA LYS A 415 -29.04 21.53 -6.98
C LYS A 415 -29.42 21.03 -5.59
N ARG A 416 -30.54 20.32 -5.47
CA ARG A 416 -30.99 19.82 -4.17
C ARG A 416 -30.06 18.75 -3.59
N VAL A 417 -29.54 17.85 -4.43
CA VAL A 417 -28.52 16.86 -4.02
C VAL A 417 -27.24 17.55 -3.56
N GLU A 418 -26.76 18.56 -4.29
CA GLU A 418 -25.55 19.32 -3.93
C GLU A 418 -25.75 20.09 -2.61
N GLU A 419 -26.90 20.73 -2.41
CA GLU A 419 -27.24 21.44 -1.16
C GLU A 419 -27.26 20.51 0.07
N LEU A 420 -27.81 19.29 -0.07
CA LEU A 420 -27.94 18.35 1.06
C LEU A 420 -26.67 17.57 1.37
N THR A 421 -25.83 17.32 0.36
CA THR A 421 -24.73 16.35 0.47
C THR A 421 -23.35 16.96 0.26
N GLY A 422 -23.26 18.10 -0.41
CA GLY A 422 -22.02 18.69 -0.89
C GLY A 422 -21.45 18.03 -2.16
N TYR A 423 -22.14 17.03 -2.73
CA TYR A 423 -21.70 16.33 -3.94
C TYR A 423 -22.45 16.82 -5.17
N LYS A 424 -21.71 17.04 -6.26
CA LYS A 424 -22.29 17.36 -7.57
C LYS A 424 -22.91 16.10 -8.18
N LEU A 425 -24.10 16.27 -8.75
CA LEU A 425 -24.80 15.23 -9.49
C LEU A 425 -24.45 15.31 -10.98
N GLU A 426 -23.82 14.28 -11.52
CA GLU A 426 -23.52 14.17 -12.95
C GLU A 426 -24.59 13.33 -13.67
N PHE A 427 -25.19 13.86 -14.74
CA PHE A 427 -26.16 13.12 -15.56
C PHE A 427 -25.46 12.37 -16.69
N LEU A 428 -25.57 11.05 -16.67
CA LEU A 428 -24.97 10.21 -17.69
C LEU A 428 -25.78 10.19 -18.98
N THR A 429 -25.09 10.14 -20.10
CA THR A 429 -25.69 9.84 -21.40
C THR A 429 -25.76 8.32 -21.60
N VAL A 430 -26.56 7.88 -22.59
CA VAL A 430 -26.59 6.46 -23.02
C VAL A 430 -25.19 5.98 -23.41
N LYS A 431 -24.40 6.86 -24.03
CA LYS A 431 -23.01 6.55 -24.43
C LYS A 431 -22.12 6.28 -23.22
N ASP A 432 -22.27 7.07 -22.17
CA ASP A 432 -21.50 6.93 -20.93
C ASP A 432 -21.86 5.63 -20.22
N GLU A 433 -23.16 5.33 -20.07
CA GLU A 433 -23.61 4.08 -19.43
C GLU A 433 -23.18 2.84 -20.22
N VAL A 434 -23.13 2.89 -21.55
CA VAL A 434 -22.57 1.79 -22.37
C VAL A 434 -21.06 1.67 -22.16
N LEU A 435 -20.32 2.79 -22.16
CA LEU A 435 -18.88 2.78 -21.93
C LEU A 435 -18.54 2.18 -20.57
N PHE A 436 -19.19 2.68 -19.53
CA PHE A 436 -18.98 2.22 -18.16
C PHE A 436 -19.52 0.81 -17.97
N GLY A 437 -20.65 0.47 -18.59
CA GLY A 437 -21.18 -0.89 -18.60
C GLY A 437 -20.18 -1.90 -19.18
N ILE A 438 -19.55 -1.55 -20.30
CA ILE A 438 -18.49 -2.37 -20.91
C ILE A 438 -17.28 -2.47 -19.97
N ALA A 439 -16.80 -1.34 -19.45
CA ALA A 439 -15.63 -1.31 -18.57
C ALA A 439 -15.84 -2.09 -17.26
N GLY A 440 -17.06 -2.07 -16.72
CA GLY A 440 -17.42 -2.72 -15.47
C GLY A 440 -17.84 -4.18 -15.58
N ALA A 441 -18.26 -4.64 -16.77
CA ALA A 441 -18.90 -5.95 -16.92
C ALA A 441 -18.23 -6.88 -17.94
N ILE A 442 -17.33 -6.37 -18.79
CA ILE A 442 -16.68 -7.15 -19.85
C ILE A 442 -15.18 -7.27 -19.55
N PRO A 443 -14.57 -8.47 -19.61
CA PRO A 443 -13.13 -8.58 -19.53
C PRO A 443 -12.44 -7.84 -20.70
N PRO A 444 -11.32 -7.12 -20.49
CA PRO A 444 -10.70 -6.27 -21.51
C PRO A 444 -10.44 -6.94 -22.86
N LYS A 445 -10.05 -8.23 -22.85
CA LYS A 445 -9.84 -9.04 -24.06
C LYS A 445 -11.08 -9.18 -24.97
N TYR A 446 -12.27 -8.92 -24.44
CA TYR A 446 -13.55 -9.01 -25.16
C TYR A 446 -14.16 -7.65 -25.53
N PHE A 447 -13.57 -6.52 -25.12
CA PHE A 447 -14.10 -5.17 -25.36
C PHE A 447 -14.50 -4.91 -26.82
N TYR A 448 -13.63 -5.29 -27.76
CA TYR A 448 -13.80 -5.02 -29.19
C TYR A 448 -14.37 -6.21 -29.97
N ASN A 449 -14.89 -7.25 -29.31
CA ASN A 449 -15.60 -8.36 -29.96
C ASN A 449 -16.89 -8.73 -29.21
N SER A 450 -17.51 -7.75 -28.56
CA SER A 450 -18.72 -7.95 -27.76
C SER A 450 -19.77 -6.88 -28.02
N VAL A 451 -21.04 -7.27 -27.94
CA VAL A 451 -22.17 -6.35 -27.75
C VAL A 451 -22.53 -6.35 -26.27
N PHE A 452 -22.73 -5.18 -25.71
CA PHE A 452 -23.26 -4.96 -24.37
C PHE A 452 -24.75 -4.66 -24.46
N VAL A 453 -25.56 -5.33 -23.65
CA VAL A 453 -27.00 -5.12 -23.52
C VAL A 453 -27.33 -4.98 -22.05
N ASP A 454 -27.77 -3.80 -21.62
CA ASP A 454 -28.22 -3.56 -20.24
C ASP A 454 -29.72 -3.29 -20.22
N VAL A 455 -30.48 -4.25 -19.69
CA VAL A 455 -31.93 -4.12 -19.50
C VAL A 455 -32.18 -3.54 -18.11
N GLY A 456 -32.28 -2.21 -18.06
CA GLY A 456 -32.63 -1.46 -16.86
C GLY A 456 -34.12 -1.55 -16.52
N SER A 457 -34.53 -0.85 -15.46
CA SER A 457 -35.95 -0.74 -15.10
C SER A 457 -36.71 0.25 -15.97
N GLY A 458 -36.06 1.35 -16.38
CA GLY A 458 -36.67 2.43 -17.17
C GLY A 458 -36.42 2.35 -18.68
N ASN A 459 -35.21 1.98 -19.09
CA ASN A 459 -34.79 1.87 -20.49
C ASN A 459 -33.79 0.71 -20.67
N THR A 460 -33.56 0.33 -21.92
CA THR A 460 -32.55 -0.68 -22.30
C THR A 460 -31.46 -0.02 -23.13
N LYS A 461 -30.19 -0.18 -22.74
CA LYS A 461 -29.05 0.35 -23.48
C LYS A 461 -28.32 -0.75 -24.21
N ILE A 462 -27.99 -0.51 -25.48
CA ILE A 462 -27.27 -1.49 -26.28
C ILE A 462 -26.13 -0.82 -27.02
N GLY A 463 -24.94 -1.39 -26.95
CA GLY A 463 -23.77 -0.81 -27.58
C GLY A 463 -22.54 -1.69 -27.65
N TYR A 464 -21.48 -1.15 -28.24
CA TYR A 464 -20.17 -1.81 -28.35
C TYR A 464 -19.05 -0.77 -28.50
N LEU A 465 -17.82 -1.20 -28.25
CA LEU A 465 -16.62 -0.41 -28.55
C LEU A 465 -16.07 -0.74 -29.93
N GLU A 466 -15.62 0.29 -30.63
CA GLU A 466 -14.86 0.16 -31.88
C GLU A 466 -13.63 1.06 -31.84
N LYS A 467 -12.58 0.66 -32.57
CA LYS A 467 -11.41 1.51 -32.81
C LYS A 467 -11.51 2.10 -34.20
N VAL A 468 -11.53 3.42 -34.29
CA VAL A 468 -11.47 4.15 -35.58
C VAL A 468 -10.33 5.14 -35.49
N GLY A 469 -9.34 5.03 -36.38
CA GLY A 469 -8.19 5.94 -36.41
C GLY A 469 -7.35 5.97 -35.12
N GLY A 470 -7.32 4.87 -34.36
CA GLY A 470 -6.61 4.79 -33.08
C GLY A 470 -7.41 5.30 -31.86
N SER A 471 -8.57 5.93 -32.06
CA SER A 471 -9.45 6.39 -30.99
C SER A 471 -10.52 5.36 -30.64
N ILE A 472 -10.86 5.26 -29.34
CA ILE A 472 -11.95 4.43 -28.85
C ILE A 472 -13.26 5.16 -29.07
N ASN A 473 -14.16 4.57 -29.85
CA ASN A 473 -15.52 5.06 -30.08
C ASN A 473 -16.54 4.12 -29.44
N VAL A 474 -17.56 4.71 -28.86
CA VAL A 474 -18.70 3.99 -28.27
C VAL A 474 -19.88 4.14 -29.21
N ARG A 475 -20.34 3.01 -29.78
CA ARG A 475 -21.59 2.96 -30.54
C ARG A 475 -22.68 2.49 -29.61
N SER A 476 -23.74 3.28 -29.49
CA SER A 476 -24.82 2.99 -28.56
C SER A 476 -26.15 3.52 -29.07
N PHE A 477 -27.23 2.83 -28.70
CA PHE A 477 -28.59 3.33 -28.77
C PHE A 477 -29.37 2.86 -27.54
N GLU A 478 -30.55 3.43 -27.34
CA GLU A 478 -31.48 3.01 -26.29
C GLU A 478 -32.84 2.60 -26.86
N ILE A 479 -33.51 1.72 -26.11
CA ILE A 479 -34.94 1.45 -26.23
C ILE A 479 -35.59 2.14 -25.04
N PRO A 480 -36.68 2.92 -25.23
CA PRO A 480 -37.33 3.67 -24.14
C PRO A 480 -38.12 2.76 -23.17
N TYR A 481 -37.73 1.50 -23.07
CA TYR A 481 -38.38 0.46 -22.29
C TYR A 481 -37.34 -0.39 -21.56
N GLY A 482 -37.53 -0.49 -20.26
CA GLY A 482 -36.89 -1.44 -19.35
C GLY A 482 -37.95 -2.34 -18.74
N THR A 483 -37.62 -3.09 -17.69
CA THR A 483 -38.57 -4.06 -17.10
C THR A 483 -39.82 -3.41 -16.51
N VAL A 484 -39.67 -2.28 -15.81
CA VAL A 484 -40.78 -1.61 -15.12
C VAL A 484 -41.56 -0.75 -16.09
N SER A 485 -40.88 0.10 -16.86
CA SER A 485 -41.55 1.01 -17.80
C SER A 485 -42.30 0.25 -18.91
N LEU A 486 -41.81 -0.92 -19.32
CA LEU A 486 -42.54 -1.78 -20.27
C LEU A 486 -43.78 -2.40 -19.63
N THR A 487 -43.67 -2.89 -18.40
CA THR A 487 -44.83 -3.41 -17.64
C THR A 487 -45.89 -2.32 -17.51
N GLU A 488 -45.52 -1.12 -17.04
CA GLU A 488 -46.44 0.00 -16.89
C GLU A 488 -47.10 0.42 -18.21
N ARG A 489 -46.34 0.42 -19.31
CA ARG A 489 -46.87 0.73 -20.65
C ARG A 489 -47.88 -0.31 -21.11
N ALA A 490 -47.63 -1.60 -20.86
CA ALA A 490 -48.52 -2.69 -21.24
C ALA A 490 -49.76 -2.78 -20.33
N SER A 491 -49.64 -2.44 -19.05
CA SER A 491 -50.77 -2.44 -18.09
C SER A 491 -51.83 -1.38 -18.38
N LYS A 492 -51.58 -0.42 -19.29
CA LYS A 492 -52.60 0.52 -19.77
C LYS A 492 -53.61 -0.13 -20.74
N GLY A 493 -53.25 -1.25 -21.34
CA GLY A 493 -54.14 -2.02 -22.21
C GLY A 493 -55.14 -2.85 -21.42
N LYS A 494 -56.25 -3.24 -22.07
CA LYS A 494 -57.28 -4.11 -21.44
C LYS A 494 -56.76 -5.53 -21.15
N ASP A 495 -55.85 -6.02 -21.97
CA ASP A 495 -55.16 -7.30 -21.82
C ASP A 495 -53.66 -7.04 -21.82
N PHE A 496 -53.02 -7.25 -20.65
CA PHE A 496 -51.60 -7.00 -20.46
C PHE A 496 -50.73 -7.76 -21.46
N ARG A 497 -51.00 -9.05 -21.71
CA ARG A 497 -50.16 -9.87 -22.59
C ARG A 497 -50.29 -9.45 -24.04
N LYS A 498 -51.51 -9.16 -24.48
CA LYS A 498 -51.77 -8.69 -25.84
C LYS A 498 -51.13 -7.32 -26.08
N GLU A 499 -51.31 -6.39 -25.15
CA GLU A 499 -50.72 -5.04 -25.24
C GLU A 499 -49.19 -5.11 -25.23
N LEU A 500 -48.60 -5.96 -24.38
CA LEU A 500 -47.15 -6.16 -24.32
C LEU A 500 -46.58 -6.60 -25.67
N VAL A 501 -47.19 -7.59 -26.33
CA VAL A 501 -46.79 -8.03 -27.68
C VAL A 501 -46.92 -6.90 -28.70
N GLU A 502 -47.99 -6.11 -28.61
CA GLU A 502 -48.22 -4.99 -29.52
C GLU A 502 -47.17 -3.89 -29.36
N VAL A 503 -46.82 -3.52 -28.13
CA VAL A 503 -45.74 -2.57 -27.81
C VAL A 503 -44.39 -3.07 -28.32
N LEU A 504 -44.07 -4.35 -28.10
CA LEU A 504 -42.83 -4.94 -28.61
C LEU A 504 -42.75 -4.87 -30.13
N ASN A 505 -43.83 -5.22 -30.84
CA ASN A 505 -43.86 -5.24 -32.30
C ASN A 505 -43.85 -3.84 -32.92
N LYS A 506 -44.57 -2.88 -32.33
CA LYS A 506 -44.75 -1.53 -32.91
C LYS A 506 -43.69 -0.52 -32.46
N GLU A 507 -43.16 -0.67 -31.25
CA GLU A 507 -42.30 0.35 -30.64
C GLU A 507 -40.86 -0.13 -30.42
N VAL A 508 -40.64 -1.43 -30.16
CA VAL A 508 -39.30 -1.97 -29.86
C VAL A 508 -38.62 -2.55 -31.10
N GLU A 509 -39.25 -3.50 -31.78
CA GLU A 509 -38.67 -4.18 -32.95
C GLU A 509 -38.23 -3.22 -34.07
N PRO A 510 -38.98 -2.15 -34.42
CA PRO A 510 -38.56 -1.24 -35.47
C PRO A 510 -37.27 -0.50 -35.13
N VAL A 511 -37.08 -0.13 -33.85
CA VAL A 511 -35.83 0.51 -33.38
C VAL A 511 -34.67 -0.48 -33.50
N LEU A 512 -34.84 -1.72 -33.03
CA LEU A 512 -33.82 -2.75 -33.13
C LEU A 512 -33.42 -3.05 -34.59
N LYS A 513 -34.39 -3.22 -35.48
CA LYS A 513 -34.16 -3.50 -36.91
C LYS A 513 -33.43 -2.34 -37.58
N ARG A 514 -33.86 -1.10 -37.33
CA ARG A 514 -33.22 0.11 -37.88
C ARG A 514 -31.77 0.22 -37.42
N GLU A 515 -31.47 -0.01 -36.14
CA GLU A 515 -30.11 0.07 -35.61
C GLU A 515 -29.21 -1.08 -36.09
N ALA A 516 -29.75 -2.29 -36.22
CA ALA A 516 -29.04 -3.41 -36.84
C ALA A 516 -28.68 -3.15 -38.31
N GLN A 517 -29.60 -2.54 -39.06
CA GLN A 517 -29.37 -2.17 -40.47
C GLN A 517 -28.32 -1.05 -40.58
N LYS A 518 -28.43 -0.01 -39.74
CA LYS A 518 -27.49 1.12 -39.73
C LYS A 518 -26.09 0.71 -39.29
N ASN A 519 -25.99 -0.23 -38.35
CA ASN A 519 -24.73 -0.66 -37.76
C ASN A 519 -24.63 -2.20 -37.72
N PRO A 520 -24.21 -2.87 -38.81
CA PRO A 520 -24.13 -4.33 -38.91
C PRO A 520 -23.21 -4.99 -37.88
N ALA A 521 -22.32 -4.24 -37.23
CA ALA A 521 -21.48 -4.76 -36.14
C ALA A 521 -22.31 -5.24 -34.92
N TYR A 522 -23.55 -4.76 -34.74
CA TYR A 522 -24.46 -5.37 -33.77
C TYR A 522 -24.77 -6.83 -34.12
N LEU A 523 -24.71 -7.22 -35.40
CA LEU A 523 -24.97 -8.56 -35.92
C LEU A 523 -23.74 -9.49 -35.95
N ASN A 524 -22.54 -8.93 -36.09
CA ASN A 524 -21.34 -9.70 -36.45
C ASN A 524 -20.40 -10.03 -35.27
N ARG A 525 -20.64 -9.46 -34.09
CA ARG A 525 -19.81 -9.68 -32.88
C ARG A 525 -20.19 -10.98 -32.18
N GLN A 526 -19.21 -11.81 -31.87
CA GLN A 526 -19.46 -13.18 -31.38
C GLN A 526 -20.05 -13.24 -29.97
N ASN A 527 -19.70 -12.29 -29.11
CA ASN A 527 -20.11 -12.29 -27.70
C ASN A 527 -21.19 -11.25 -27.43
N VAL A 528 -22.13 -11.59 -26.56
CA VAL A 528 -23.15 -10.67 -26.05
C VAL A 528 -23.15 -10.73 -24.53
N PHE A 529 -22.75 -9.63 -23.90
CA PHE A 529 -22.80 -9.48 -22.45
C PHE A 529 -24.14 -8.87 -22.07
N LEU A 530 -24.94 -9.65 -21.36
CA LEU A 530 -26.29 -9.30 -20.93
C LEU A 530 -26.24 -8.87 -19.47
N VAL A 531 -26.64 -7.64 -19.18
CA VAL A 531 -26.66 -7.04 -17.83
C VAL A 531 -28.07 -6.54 -17.53
N GLY A 532 -28.37 -6.35 -16.26
CA GLY A 532 -29.66 -5.84 -15.79
C GLY A 532 -30.36 -6.82 -14.87
N GLY A 533 -31.33 -6.30 -14.10
CA GLY A 533 -32.00 -7.08 -13.06
C GLY A 533 -32.76 -8.28 -13.60
N ILE A 534 -33.36 -8.17 -14.79
CA ILE A 534 -34.06 -9.30 -15.42
C ILE A 534 -33.11 -10.41 -15.86
N VAL A 535 -31.92 -10.06 -16.36
CA VAL A 535 -30.93 -11.05 -16.76
C VAL A 535 -30.45 -11.83 -15.53
N TRP A 536 -30.26 -11.13 -14.40
CA TRP A 536 -29.99 -11.76 -13.11
C TRP A 536 -31.13 -12.69 -12.66
N ALA A 537 -32.39 -12.27 -12.79
CA ALA A 537 -33.55 -13.09 -12.43
C ALA A 537 -33.64 -14.35 -13.31
N ILE A 538 -33.54 -14.21 -14.64
CA ILE A 538 -33.52 -15.34 -15.58
C ILE A 538 -32.40 -16.31 -15.23
N THR A 539 -31.19 -15.80 -15.01
CA THR A 539 -30.02 -16.63 -14.70
C THR A 539 -30.21 -17.37 -13.37
N THR A 540 -30.72 -16.69 -12.35
CA THR A 540 -30.95 -17.27 -11.02
C THR A 540 -32.01 -18.37 -11.06
N LEU A 541 -33.08 -18.18 -11.83
CA LEU A 541 -34.21 -19.11 -11.91
C LEU A 541 -33.96 -20.27 -12.89
N GLN A 542 -33.23 -20.05 -13.99
CA GLN A 542 -32.92 -21.09 -14.98
C GLN A 542 -31.65 -21.87 -14.64
N LYS A 543 -30.67 -21.25 -13.95
CA LYS A 543 -29.37 -21.86 -13.60
C LYS A 543 -29.02 -21.67 -12.12
N PRO A 544 -29.87 -22.18 -11.19
CA PRO A 544 -29.66 -22.00 -9.74
C PRO A 544 -28.37 -22.68 -9.22
N GLY A 545 -27.79 -23.62 -9.96
CA GLY A 545 -26.49 -24.21 -9.61
C GLY A 545 -25.28 -23.29 -9.85
N GLN A 546 -25.45 -22.16 -10.52
CA GLN A 546 -24.35 -21.26 -10.90
C GLN A 546 -24.38 -19.92 -10.15
N VAL A 547 -24.98 -19.90 -8.94
CA VAL A 547 -25.16 -18.66 -8.16
C VAL A 547 -23.87 -17.97 -7.72
N GLU A 548 -22.74 -18.68 -7.71
CA GLU A 548 -21.43 -18.15 -7.32
C GLU A 548 -20.56 -17.74 -8.51
N GLU A 549 -20.88 -18.23 -9.70
CA GLU A 549 -20.10 -17.93 -10.90
C GLU A 549 -20.19 -16.44 -11.25
N ALA A 550 -19.03 -15.82 -11.45
CA ALA A 550 -18.93 -14.42 -11.83
C ALA A 550 -19.44 -14.15 -13.25
N TYR A 551 -19.29 -15.13 -14.16
CA TYR A 551 -19.75 -15.06 -15.54
C TYR A 551 -20.51 -16.33 -15.87
N VAL A 552 -21.83 -16.21 -16.08
CA VAL A 552 -22.69 -17.34 -16.39
C VAL A 552 -23.01 -17.33 -17.88
N LYS A 553 -22.74 -18.44 -18.57
CA LYS A 553 -23.19 -18.60 -19.96
C LYS A 553 -24.69 -18.80 -20.01
N LEU A 554 -25.37 -18.05 -20.86
CA LEU A 554 -26.78 -18.20 -21.17
C LEU A 554 -26.95 -18.72 -22.60
N SER A 555 -28.13 -19.27 -22.89
CA SER A 555 -28.56 -19.66 -24.22
C SER A 555 -29.86 -18.95 -24.57
N SER A 556 -30.16 -18.80 -25.86
CA SER A 556 -31.48 -18.28 -26.29
C SER A 556 -32.63 -19.15 -25.75
N SER A 557 -32.41 -20.47 -25.61
CA SER A 557 -33.37 -21.38 -24.98
C SER A 557 -33.63 -21.07 -23.51
N ASP A 558 -32.64 -20.62 -22.74
CA ASP A 558 -32.86 -20.25 -21.33
C ASP A 558 -33.88 -19.09 -21.22
N ILE A 559 -33.76 -18.09 -22.10
CA ILE A 559 -34.64 -16.91 -22.15
C ILE A 559 -36.05 -17.31 -22.64
N LYS A 560 -36.14 -18.12 -23.69
CA LYS A 560 -37.42 -18.62 -24.23
C LYS A 560 -38.13 -19.55 -23.26
N ASN A 561 -37.42 -20.47 -22.63
CA ASN A 561 -38.00 -21.38 -21.64
C ASN A 561 -38.51 -20.62 -20.42
N PHE A 562 -37.81 -19.56 -20.00
CA PHE A 562 -38.25 -18.70 -18.92
C PHE A 562 -39.61 -18.04 -19.23
N THR A 563 -39.76 -17.38 -20.37
CA THR A 563 -41.02 -16.71 -20.77
C THR A 563 -42.16 -17.70 -21.02
N LEU A 564 -41.86 -18.85 -21.64
CA LEU A 564 -42.82 -19.94 -21.83
C LEU A 564 -43.29 -20.55 -20.50
N THR A 565 -42.38 -20.69 -19.52
CA THR A 565 -42.73 -21.21 -18.19
C THR A 565 -43.67 -20.25 -17.49
N ILE A 566 -43.38 -18.95 -17.47
CA ILE A 566 -44.28 -17.94 -16.90
C ILE A 566 -45.65 -17.97 -17.59
N SER A 567 -45.67 -18.18 -18.91
CA SER A 567 -46.93 -18.22 -19.68
C SER A 567 -47.82 -19.39 -19.29
N LYS A 568 -47.23 -20.55 -18.99
CA LYS A 568 -47.94 -21.83 -18.73
C LYS A 568 -48.17 -22.11 -17.24
N ASN A 569 -47.19 -21.82 -16.40
CA ASN A 569 -47.21 -22.07 -14.96
C ASN A 569 -46.31 -21.05 -14.23
N PRO A 570 -46.87 -19.87 -13.87
CA PRO A 570 -46.14 -18.81 -13.17
C PRO A 570 -45.47 -19.28 -11.88
N ASP A 571 -46.14 -20.12 -11.08
CA ASP A 571 -45.59 -20.58 -9.80
C ASP A 571 -44.35 -21.45 -9.97
N ARG A 572 -44.30 -22.24 -11.05
CA ARG A 572 -43.15 -23.10 -11.34
C ARG A 572 -41.88 -22.31 -11.64
N VAL A 573 -41.98 -21.12 -12.25
CA VAL A 573 -40.78 -20.34 -12.59
C VAL A 573 -40.05 -19.83 -11.34
N LEU A 574 -40.79 -19.54 -10.27
CA LEU A 574 -40.26 -19.04 -8.99
C LEU A 574 -39.84 -20.16 -8.04
N ASN A 575 -40.09 -21.42 -8.39
CA ASN A 575 -39.77 -22.60 -7.59
C ASN A 575 -39.01 -23.64 -8.43
N PRO A 576 -37.79 -23.32 -8.91
CA PRO A 576 -36.98 -24.26 -9.69
C PRO A 576 -36.58 -25.47 -8.84
N ASP A 577 -36.36 -26.61 -9.51
CA ASP A 577 -35.91 -27.83 -8.83
C ASP A 577 -34.45 -27.69 -8.34
N LEU A 578 -34.27 -27.70 -7.02
CA LEU A 578 -32.98 -27.60 -6.35
C LEU A 578 -32.50 -28.94 -5.76
N SER A 579 -33.22 -30.03 -5.99
CA SER A 579 -32.94 -31.35 -5.39
C SER A 579 -31.53 -31.85 -5.74
N LYS A 580 -31.06 -31.53 -6.94
CA LYS A 580 -29.74 -31.92 -7.48
C LYS A 580 -28.56 -31.09 -6.94
N LEU A 581 -28.81 -29.99 -6.23
CA LEU A 581 -27.76 -29.13 -5.68
C LEU A 581 -27.27 -29.68 -4.33
N ASN A 582 -25.97 -29.51 -4.04
CA ASN A 582 -25.43 -29.79 -2.71
C ASN A 582 -26.05 -28.84 -1.66
N PRO A 583 -26.01 -29.17 -0.36
CA PRO A 583 -26.70 -28.39 0.67
C PRO A 583 -26.30 -26.90 0.74
N GLU A 584 -25.00 -26.60 0.62
CA GLU A 584 -24.49 -25.23 0.72
C GLU A 584 -24.94 -24.37 -0.46
N LEU A 585 -24.76 -24.87 -1.68
CA LEU A 585 -25.16 -24.21 -2.91
C LEU A 585 -26.69 -24.08 -3.00
N ARG A 586 -27.43 -25.06 -2.48
CA ARG A 586 -28.89 -25.02 -2.38
C ARG A 586 -29.35 -23.88 -1.48
N ASP A 587 -28.72 -23.66 -0.32
CA ASP A 587 -29.06 -22.55 0.57
C ASP A 587 -28.78 -21.19 -0.10
N LYS A 588 -27.62 -21.05 -0.74
CA LYS A 588 -27.26 -19.85 -1.51
C LYS A 588 -28.24 -19.58 -2.65
N ALA A 589 -28.63 -20.61 -3.40
CA ALA A 589 -29.61 -20.51 -4.48
C ALA A 589 -30.98 -20.08 -3.96
N LYS A 590 -31.48 -20.68 -2.86
CA LYS A 590 -32.74 -20.28 -2.23
C LYS A 590 -32.74 -18.81 -1.84
N LYS A 591 -31.68 -18.32 -1.19
CA LYS A 591 -31.55 -16.90 -0.81
C LYS A 591 -31.61 -15.96 -2.02
N GLN A 592 -30.99 -16.33 -3.15
CA GLN A 592 -31.06 -15.52 -4.37
C GLN A 592 -32.44 -15.56 -5.01
N ILE A 593 -33.11 -16.72 -5.00
CA ILE A 593 -34.48 -16.88 -5.52
C ILE A 593 -35.47 -16.04 -4.71
N GLU A 594 -35.39 -16.04 -3.38
CA GLU A 594 -36.24 -15.20 -2.54
C GLU A 594 -36.02 -13.72 -2.85
N LYS A 595 -34.77 -13.27 -3.03
CA LYS A 595 -34.50 -11.89 -3.49
C LYS A 595 -35.14 -11.57 -4.85
N VAL A 596 -35.21 -12.53 -5.78
CA VAL A 596 -35.90 -12.32 -7.06
C VAL A 596 -37.39 -12.09 -6.81
N LYS A 597 -38.01 -12.88 -5.93
CA LYS A 597 -39.43 -12.73 -5.53
C LYS A 597 -39.70 -11.38 -4.87
N ASP A 598 -38.77 -10.88 -4.06
CA ASP A 598 -38.89 -9.57 -3.40
C ASP A 598 -38.78 -8.40 -4.38
N VAL A 599 -37.96 -8.55 -5.43
CA VAL A 599 -37.62 -7.44 -6.34
C VAL A 599 -38.59 -7.31 -7.52
N PHE A 600 -39.14 -8.43 -8.00
CA PHE A 600 -39.91 -8.48 -9.24
C PHE A 600 -41.34 -9.00 -9.05
N SER A 601 -42.31 -8.29 -9.63
CA SER A 601 -43.62 -8.88 -9.89
C SER A 601 -43.55 -9.88 -11.05
N MET A 602 -44.54 -10.77 -11.13
CA MET A 602 -44.64 -11.72 -12.24
C MET A 602 -44.72 -11.02 -13.60
N ASP A 603 -45.40 -9.87 -13.66
CA ASP A 603 -45.51 -9.06 -14.88
C ASP A 603 -44.18 -8.39 -15.26
N ASN A 604 -43.35 -8.00 -14.27
CA ASN A 604 -42.00 -7.50 -14.56
C ASN A 604 -41.10 -8.61 -15.10
N LEU A 605 -41.19 -9.81 -14.54
CA LEU A 605 -40.45 -10.97 -15.03
C LEU A 605 -40.86 -11.31 -16.47
N TYR A 606 -42.18 -11.33 -16.74
CA TYR A 606 -42.69 -11.63 -18.06
C TYR A 606 -42.31 -10.57 -19.10
N ALA A 607 -42.57 -9.29 -18.82
CA ALA A 607 -42.25 -8.18 -19.72
C ALA A 607 -40.75 -8.09 -20.01
N GLY A 608 -39.91 -8.17 -18.98
CA GLY A 608 -38.46 -8.16 -19.15
C GLY A 608 -37.95 -9.36 -19.96
N GLY A 609 -38.48 -10.55 -19.70
CA GLY A 609 -38.12 -11.75 -20.47
C GLY A 609 -38.52 -11.64 -21.94
N MET A 610 -39.72 -11.11 -22.23
CA MET A 610 -40.18 -10.89 -23.60
C MET A 610 -39.38 -9.81 -24.34
N LEU A 611 -38.99 -8.74 -23.64
CA LEU A 611 -38.10 -7.70 -24.18
C LEU A 611 -36.75 -8.30 -24.57
N LEU A 612 -36.15 -9.09 -23.68
CA LEU A 612 -34.87 -9.74 -23.96
C LEU A 612 -34.97 -10.78 -25.10
N ASP A 613 -36.08 -11.50 -25.20
CA ASP A 613 -36.35 -12.41 -26.33
C ASP A 613 -36.49 -11.65 -27.66
N SER A 614 -37.17 -10.49 -27.68
CA SER A 614 -37.29 -9.64 -28.87
C SER A 614 -35.93 -9.09 -29.35
N ILE A 615 -35.10 -8.64 -28.40
CA ILE A 615 -33.70 -8.25 -28.68
C ILE A 615 -32.94 -9.44 -29.24
N GLY A 616 -33.07 -10.61 -28.61
CA GLY A 616 -32.37 -11.82 -29.02
C GLY A 616 -32.75 -12.33 -30.41
N LYS A 617 -34.02 -12.21 -30.80
CA LYS A 617 -34.50 -12.50 -32.16
C LYS A 617 -33.88 -11.57 -33.18
N THR A 618 -33.87 -10.26 -32.92
CA THR A 618 -33.35 -9.27 -33.87
C THR A 618 -31.82 -9.36 -33.99
N PHE A 619 -31.12 -9.59 -32.87
CA PHE A 619 -29.66 -9.67 -32.83
C PHE A 619 -29.11 -11.10 -32.90
N ASN A 620 -29.91 -12.08 -33.29
CA ASN A 620 -29.50 -13.45 -33.56
C ASN A 620 -28.70 -14.11 -32.40
N PHE A 621 -29.27 -14.07 -31.19
CA PHE A 621 -28.66 -14.66 -29.99
C PHE A 621 -28.40 -16.16 -30.10
N GLU A 622 -29.14 -16.88 -30.94
CA GLU A 622 -28.99 -18.33 -31.13
C GLU A 622 -27.60 -18.75 -31.64
N ARG A 623 -26.92 -17.87 -32.38
CA ARG A 623 -25.60 -18.14 -32.96
C ARG A 623 -24.45 -17.47 -32.21
N ARG A 624 -24.68 -17.04 -30.96
CA ARG A 624 -23.72 -16.22 -30.20
C ARG A 624 -23.48 -16.71 -28.79
N ASN A 625 -22.36 -16.27 -28.23
CA ASN A 625 -22.02 -16.51 -26.84
C ASN A 625 -22.74 -15.48 -25.95
N LEU A 626 -23.83 -15.88 -25.29
CA LEU A 626 -24.51 -15.02 -24.32
C LEU A 626 -23.87 -15.21 -22.94
N ILE A 627 -23.50 -14.11 -22.30
CA ILE A 627 -22.77 -14.14 -21.04
C ILE A 627 -23.43 -13.13 -20.08
N PHE A 628 -23.82 -13.59 -18.90
CA PHE A 628 -24.25 -12.75 -17.80
C PHE A 628 -23.10 -12.53 -16.81
N PRO A 629 -22.54 -11.32 -16.71
CA PRO A 629 -21.62 -10.96 -15.64
C PRO A 629 -22.41 -10.61 -14.37
N ARG A 630 -22.20 -11.39 -13.30
CA ARG A 630 -22.88 -11.23 -12.01
C ARG A 630 -22.38 -9.99 -11.25
N TYR A 631 -21.09 -9.70 -11.38
CA TYR A 631 -20.40 -8.60 -10.71
C TYR A 631 -19.93 -7.61 -11.77
N GLY A 632 -20.88 -6.83 -12.30
CA GLY A 632 -20.59 -5.82 -13.32
C GLY A 632 -21.85 -5.06 -13.71
N ASN A 633 -21.80 -3.74 -13.61
CA ASN A 633 -22.80 -2.83 -14.15
C ASN A 633 -22.11 -1.50 -14.48
N TRP A 634 -22.86 -0.56 -15.03
CA TRP A 634 -22.29 0.72 -15.43
C TRP A 634 -21.76 1.54 -14.24
N LEU A 635 -22.40 1.48 -13.06
CA LEU A 635 -21.91 2.17 -11.86
C LEU A 635 -20.56 1.59 -11.40
N VAL A 636 -20.39 0.27 -11.48
CA VAL A 636 -19.09 -0.38 -11.21
C VAL A 636 -18.03 0.14 -12.17
N GLY A 637 -18.31 0.14 -13.48
CA GLY A 637 -17.33 0.62 -14.45
C GLY A 637 -17.02 2.11 -14.31
N TYR A 638 -18.00 2.92 -13.91
CA TYR A 638 -17.80 4.33 -13.62
C TYR A 638 -16.84 4.52 -12.44
N VAL A 639 -17.13 3.86 -11.31
CA VAL A 639 -16.30 3.89 -10.11
C VAL A 639 -14.88 3.39 -10.40
N VAL A 640 -14.76 2.28 -11.14
CA VAL A 640 -13.46 1.69 -11.49
C VAL A 640 -12.66 2.61 -12.41
N LEU A 641 -13.27 3.17 -13.46
CA LEU A 641 -12.55 4.06 -14.37
C LEU A 641 -12.14 5.37 -13.69
N ARG A 642 -13.01 5.97 -12.87
CA ARG A 642 -12.68 7.19 -12.12
C ARG A 642 -11.59 6.93 -11.10
N GLY A 643 -11.74 5.89 -10.28
CA GLY A 643 -10.72 5.51 -9.31
C GLY A 643 -9.39 5.15 -9.97
N TYR A 644 -9.39 4.47 -11.11
CA TYR A 644 -8.18 4.18 -11.86
C TYR A 644 -7.48 5.45 -12.36
N LEU A 645 -8.22 6.40 -12.93
CA LEU A 645 -7.66 7.65 -13.43
C LEU A 645 -7.04 8.46 -12.27
N GLU A 646 -7.72 8.54 -11.13
CA GLU A 646 -7.22 9.22 -9.94
C GLU A 646 -5.95 8.57 -9.38
N GLU A 647 -5.92 7.23 -9.26
CA GLU A 647 -4.71 6.51 -8.84
C GLU A 647 -3.57 6.70 -9.83
N THR A 648 -3.85 6.64 -11.14
CA THR A 648 -2.82 6.77 -12.18
C THR A 648 -2.25 8.19 -12.21
N GLU A 649 -3.09 9.23 -12.10
CA GLU A 649 -2.62 10.61 -12.01
C GLU A 649 -1.82 10.86 -10.73
N ALA A 650 -2.25 10.31 -9.61
CA ALA A 650 -1.56 10.47 -8.33
C ALA A 650 -0.29 9.61 -8.20
N VAL A 651 -0.02 8.69 -9.15
CA VAL A 651 1.26 8.00 -9.35
C VAL A 651 2.17 8.78 -10.30
N LYS A 652 1.59 9.53 -11.25
CA LYS A 652 2.33 10.39 -12.20
C LYS A 652 2.79 11.72 -11.58
N LYS A 653 2.02 12.28 -10.65
CA LYS A 653 2.38 13.45 -9.82
C LYS A 653 3.31 13.03 -8.69
#